data_AF-A0A1B9GDY3-F1
#
_entry.id   AF-A0A1B9GDY3-F1
#
_cell.length_a   1.000
_cell.length_b   1.000
_cell.length_c   1.000
_cell.angle_alpha   90.00
_cell.angle_beta   90.00
_cell.angle_gamma   90.00
#
_symmetry.space_group_name_H-M   'P 1'
#
loop_
_entity.id
_entity.type
_entity.pdbx_description
1 polymer ?
#
loop_
_entity_poly.entity_id
_entity_poly.type
_entity_poly.pdbx_seq_one_letter_code
_entity_poly.pdbx_strand_id
1 'polypeptide(L)'
;MPSTVVAAPPITMPSPIPLGASVPALTAHAISVSLPTWEDNIGYEEGDQRVVGRMETGYPRFFIHRSIQKLAALCLAKFGRPDELCILLPSPKVSAEGRDFLAHQSPPVPSRIVEFVICPSSVSIIDTKSLGGVDCIELQILLFDKSNWSFGKAFWQHSGDGICSRMAERALAFLGELPAGSTVRPPTPPNLERPPSKAPQTRNKHYSRRTNSVPPTPITPSTPSTPRLDNPSHEDDAPVEPVKEEFLTSDLTTYLEERYGRNLPLFNAPLAKQALKRRIAGGLLPSDEGYGTVDDVVRGAGSGSGKKAVKEDDVYLYPCGMSAIWHAFDIARASKRRKGEKEGKSVCYGFPYTDTLKILQKWGPGCTFLGAGGTEDIPALEKLLADRQPDEPPILSLFCEFPSNPLLRSPDLVKIRQLADKYGFVIVVDETIGNFINVEVVEFADIVVSSLTKIFSGDANVMGGSLILNPNSPLFEELKAAQSEIYEDNYYPEDAVYMERNSRDYRGRIKRVNDNAYDVTDFLHKRSLADTSTPTEGKVIKQVYYPRFQTPENYAQAQRLPPTGKGGFGGLFSITFTSEQASKAFYNTIGCAKGPSLGTSFTLASPYTILAHYLELDWAASHGVERGLVRISVGQEDQDVLKNWFESAVRAAEEAGREVNGQ
;
A
#
# COMPACT_ATOMS: atom_id res chain seq x y z
N MET A 1 20.21 7.51 -53.51
CA MET A 1 19.67 6.48 -52.59
C MET A 1 19.11 7.23 -51.38
N PRO A 2 17.79 7.22 -51.13
CA PRO A 2 17.25 7.70 -49.87
C PRO A 2 17.67 6.76 -48.72
N SER A 3 17.86 7.30 -47.51
CA SER A 3 18.15 6.47 -46.34
C SER A 3 16.89 5.70 -45.92
N THR A 4 16.92 4.38 -46.02
CA THR A 4 15.87 3.53 -45.46
C THR A 4 15.96 3.54 -43.94
N VAL A 5 15.11 4.36 -43.31
CA VAL A 5 14.88 4.29 -41.86
C VAL A 5 14.36 2.89 -41.54
N VAL A 6 15.19 2.09 -40.87
CA VAL A 6 14.79 0.77 -40.38
C VAL A 6 13.76 1.01 -39.27
N ALA A 7 12.51 0.62 -39.53
CA ALA A 7 11.46 0.68 -38.52
C ALA A 7 11.88 -0.13 -37.30
N ALA A 8 11.72 0.45 -36.10
CA ALA A 8 11.91 -0.27 -34.85
C ALA A 8 10.98 -1.51 -34.81
N PRO A 9 11.42 -2.63 -34.22
CA PRO A 9 10.57 -3.81 -34.10
C PRO A 9 9.26 -3.46 -33.36
N PRO A 10 8.11 -4.05 -33.75
CA PRO A 10 6.82 -3.73 -33.16
C PRO A 10 6.85 -4.01 -31.65
N ILE A 11 6.58 -2.96 -30.87
CA ILE A 11 6.69 -3.01 -29.41
C ILE A 11 5.55 -3.88 -28.85
N THR A 12 5.90 -5.07 -28.37
CA THR A 12 4.98 -5.93 -27.63
C THR A 12 4.74 -5.34 -26.24
N MET A 13 3.69 -4.55 -26.11
CA MET A 13 3.13 -4.16 -24.82
C MET A 13 2.80 -5.43 -24.01
N PRO A 14 2.96 -5.42 -22.67
CA PRO A 14 2.56 -6.56 -21.85
C PRO A 14 1.05 -6.81 -21.98
N SER A 15 0.64 -8.08 -21.92
CA SER A 15 -0.79 -8.41 -21.89
C SER A 15 -1.43 -7.79 -20.64
N PRO A 16 -2.58 -7.08 -20.76
CA PRO A 16 -3.21 -6.44 -19.61
C PRO A 16 -3.67 -7.50 -18.60
N ILE A 17 -3.52 -7.19 -17.32
CA ILE A 17 -4.07 -8.02 -16.24
C ILE A 17 -5.60 -8.05 -16.40
N PRO A 18 -6.26 -9.22 -16.31
CA PRO A 18 -7.71 -9.31 -16.48
C PRO A 18 -8.48 -8.47 -15.46
N LEU A 19 -9.55 -7.82 -15.92
CA LEU A 19 -10.51 -7.09 -15.08
C LEU A 19 -10.91 -7.92 -13.85
N GLY A 20 -10.70 -7.37 -12.66
CA GLY A 20 -11.05 -7.98 -11.39
C GLY A 20 -10.03 -8.95 -10.79
N ALA A 21 -8.97 -9.32 -11.54
CA ALA A 21 -7.88 -10.15 -11.02
C ALA A 21 -6.90 -9.36 -10.15
N SER A 22 -6.13 -10.05 -9.30
CA SER A 22 -5.19 -9.43 -8.37
C SER A 22 -4.09 -8.60 -9.06
N VAL A 23 -3.56 -7.58 -8.35
CA VAL A 23 -2.39 -6.80 -8.77
C VAL A 23 -1.32 -6.83 -7.65
N PRO A 24 -0.17 -7.50 -7.84
CA PRO A 24 0.23 -8.30 -9.01
C PRO A 24 -0.69 -9.50 -9.27
N ALA A 25 -0.64 -10.05 -10.48
CA ALA A 25 -1.40 -11.24 -10.85
C ALA A 25 -1.01 -12.45 -9.97
N LEU A 26 -1.97 -13.33 -9.70
CA LEU A 26 -1.81 -14.56 -8.90
C LEU A 26 -1.21 -14.35 -7.49
N THR A 27 -1.43 -13.18 -6.90
CA THR A 27 -0.85 -12.82 -5.59
C THR A 27 -1.88 -12.99 -4.47
N ALA A 28 -1.60 -13.91 -3.54
CA ALA A 28 -2.40 -14.08 -2.32
C ALA A 28 -2.36 -12.81 -1.46
N HIS A 29 -3.51 -12.49 -0.82
CA HIS A 29 -3.70 -11.28 -0.01
C HIS A 29 -3.36 -9.95 -0.74
N ALA A 30 -3.41 -9.92 -2.08
CA ALA A 30 -3.11 -8.73 -2.86
C ALA A 30 -3.98 -7.53 -2.45
N ILE A 31 -3.32 -6.39 -2.19
CA ILE A 31 -3.97 -5.14 -1.75
C ILE A 31 -4.48 -4.29 -2.94
N SER A 32 -4.37 -4.79 -4.17
CA SER A 32 -4.80 -4.11 -5.39
C SER A 32 -5.40 -5.11 -6.37
N VAL A 33 -6.17 -4.58 -7.32
CA VAL A 33 -7.00 -5.32 -8.27
C VAL A 33 -7.03 -4.60 -9.61
N SER A 34 -7.14 -5.34 -10.71
CA SER A 34 -7.05 -4.73 -12.03
C SER A 34 -8.37 -4.09 -12.48
N LEU A 35 -8.29 -2.80 -12.80
CA LEU A 35 -9.33 -2.01 -13.47
C LEU A 35 -8.71 -1.45 -14.78
N PRO A 36 -8.57 -2.28 -15.84
CA PRO A 36 -7.63 -2.00 -16.94
C PRO A 36 -8.04 -0.86 -17.88
N THR A 37 -9.31 -0.43 -17.88
CA THR A 37 -9.80 0.72 -18.64
C THR A 37 -10.47 1.77 -17.75
N TRP A 38 -10.58 3.00 -18.25
CA TRP A 38 -11.32 4.08 -17.56
C TRP A 38 -12.77 3.69 -17.27
N GLU A 39 -13.40 2.95 -18.19
CA GLU A 39 -14.79 2.47 -18.06
C GLU A 39 -14.95 1.39 -16.99
N ASP A 40 -13.89 0.63 -16.69
CA ASP A 40 -13.87 -0.29 -15.55
C ASP A 40 -13.79 0.44 -14.21
N ASN A 41 -13.17 1.63 -14.17
CA ASN A 41 -13.11 2.46 -12.98
C ASN A 41 -14.46 3.16 -12.74
N ILE A 42 -15.15 3.62 -13.80
CA ILE A 42 -16.53 4.12 -13.70
C ILE A 42 -17.48 2.99 -13.27
N GLY A 43 -17.46 1.84 -13.96
CA GLY A 43 -18.33 0.71 -13.64
C GLY A 43 -18.07 0.10 -12.26
N TYR A 44 -16.88 0.25 -11.69
CA TYR A 44 -16.59 -0.11 -10.29
C TYR A 44 -17.38 0.77 -9.31
N GLU A 45 -17.33 2.10 -9.49
CA GLU A 45 -17.99 3.07 -8.62
C GLU A 45 -19.52 3.10 -8.80
N GLU A 46 -20.01 2.80 -10.02
CA GLU A 46 -21.45 2.69 -10.33
C GLU A 46 -22.06 1.32 -9.99
N GLY A 47 -21.23 0.31 -9.64
CA GLY A 47 -21.70 -1.03 -9.28
C GLY A 47 -22.10 -1.92 -10.48
N ASP A 48 -21.60 -1.61 -11.69
CA ASP A 48 -21.83 -2.38 -12.92
C ASP A 48 -21.47 -3.86 -12.69
N GLN A 49 -22.43 -4.75 -12.93
CA GLN A 49 -22.26 -6.18 -12.73
C GLN A 49 -21.21 -6.81 -13.66
N ARG A 50 -20.90 -6.17 -14.80
CA ARG A 50 -19.77 -6.52 -15.68
C ARG A 50 -18.41 -6.35 -14.97
N VAL A 51 -18.30 -5.40 -14.03
CA VAL A 51 -17.11 -5.12 -13.23
C VAL A 51 -17.19 -5.84 -11.89
N VAL A 52 -18.23 -5.58 -11.10
CA VAL A 52 -18.38 -6.12 -9.74
C VAL A 52 -18.41 -7.65 -9.74
N GLY A 53 -19.10 -8.26 -10.71
CA GLY A 53 -19.16 -9.72 -10.88
C GLY A 53 -17.83 -10.36 -11.32
N ARG A 54 -16.78 -9.57 -11.61
CA ARG A 54 -15.43 -10.05 -11.93
C ARG A 54 -14.44 -9.88 -10.78
N MET A 55 -14.77 -9.15 -9.73
CA MET A 55 -13.84 -8.81 -8.62
C MET A 55 -13.42 -10.07 -7.83
N GLU A 56 -12.20 -10.56 -8.05
CA GLU A 56 -11.58 -11.62 -7.27
C GLU A 56 -11.10 -11.10 -5.90
N THR A 57 -10.51 -9.91 -5.90
CA THR A 57 -10.03 -9.16 -4.71
C THR A 57 -10.33 -7.66 -4.87
N GLY A 58 -9.81 -6.83 -3.97
CA GLY A 58 -9.85 -5.37 -4.06
C GLY A 58 -8.98 -4.73 -2.98
N TYR A 59 -8.93 -3.40 -2.92
CA TYR A 59 -8.18 -2.74 -1.85
C TYR A 59 -8.84 -3.03 -0.48
N PRO A 60 -8.13 -3.57 0.53
CA PRO A 60 -8.77 -4.27 1.65
C PRO A 60 -9.74 -3.47 2.51
N ARG A 61 -9.70 -2.12 2.50
CA ARG A 61 -10.64 -1.24 3.22
C ARG A 61 -11.87 -0.79 2.40
N PHE A 62 -11.87 -1.02 1.09
CA PHE A 62 -13.03 -0.76 0.23
C PHE A 62 -13.74 -2.05 -0.16
N PHE A 63 -12.97 -3.13 -0.33
CA PHE A 63 -13.40 -4.51 -0.58
C PHE A 63 -12.95 -5.42 0.57
N ILE A 64 -13.89 -5.97 1.34
CA ILE A 64 -13.59 -6.95 2.40
C ILE A 64 -13.08 -8.24 1.74
N HIS A 65 -11.90 -8.75 2.14
CA HIS A 65 -11.31 -9.95 1.55
C HIS A 65 -12.25 -11.17 1.64
N ARG A 66 -12.31 -12.00 0.59
CA ARG A 66 -13.26 -13.13 0.50
C ARG A 66 -13.18 -14.08 1.71
N SER A 67 -12.00 -14.30 2.27
CA SER A 67 -11.81 -15.15 3.46
C SER A 67 -12.36 -14.51 4.75
N ILE A 68 -12.30 -13.19 4.87
CA ILE A 68 -12.97 -12.44 5.96
C ILE A 68 -14.49 -12.56 5.77
N GLN A 69 -15.00 -12.44 4.54
CA GLN A 69 -16.43 -12.64 4.25
C GLN A 69 -16.91 -14.06 4.63
N LYS A 70 -16.13 -15.10 4.28
CA LYS A 70 -16.44 -16.49 4.65
C LYS A 70 -16.48 -16.68 6.17
N LEU A 71 -15.47 -16.18 6.89
CA LEU A 71 -15.43 -16.27 8.35
C LEU A 71 -16.59 -15.49 9.00
N ALA A 72 -16.93 -14.31 8.47
CA ALA A 72 -18.07 -13.52 8.92
C ALA A 72 -19.41 -14.26 8.70
N ALA A 73 -19.58 -14.95 7.57
CA ALA A 73 -20.76 -15.77 7.31
C ALA A 73 -20.89 -16.94 8.30
N LEU A 74 -19.79 -17.61 8.65
CA LEU A 74 -19.78 -18.66 9.68
C LEU A 74 -20.08 -18.09 11.08
N CYS A 75 -19.56 -16.90 11.41
CA CYS A 75 -19.86 -16.20 12.65
C CYS A 75 -21.35 -15.81 12.74
N LEU A 76 -21.95 -15.32 11.64
CA LEU A 76 -23.37 -15.00 11.55
C LEU A 76 -24.25 -16.25 11.67
N ALA A 77 -23.89 -17.35 11.00
CA ALA A 77 -24.62 -18.62 11.10
C ALA A 77 -24.59 -19.23 12.52
N LYS A 78 -23.54 -18.96 13.30
CA LYS A 78 -23.36 -19.48 14.66
C LYS A 78 -23.92 -18.54 15.76
N PHE A 79 -23.84 -17.23 15.58
CA PHE A 79 -24.10 -16.24 16.64
C PHE A 79 -25.07 -15.11 16.26
N GLY A 80 -25.42 -14.96 14.97
CA GLY A 80 -26.24 -13.87 14.46
C GLY A 80 -27.75 -14.10 14.57
N ARG A 81 -28.51 -13.02 14.37
CA ARG A 81 -29.97 -13.04 14.20
C ARG A 81 -30.34 -12.81 12.72
N PRO A 82 -31.58 -13.14 12.27
CA PRO A 82 -31.96 -13.12 10.85
C PRO A 82 -31.74 -11.80 10.08
N ASP A 83 -31.69 -10.68 10.80
CA ASP A 83 -31.53 -9.33 10.23
C ASP A 83 -30.21 -8.64 10.64
N GLU A 84 -29.30 -9.34 11.31
CA GLU A 84 -27.99 -8.79 11.68
C GLU A 84 -26.91 -9.02 10.60
N LEU A 85 -25.97 -8.08 10.50
CA LEU A 85 -24.64 -8.28 9.91
C LEU A 85 -23.59 -8.14 11.02
N CYS A 86 -22.34 -8.49 10.70
CA CYS A 86 -21.23 -8.33 11.64
C CYS A 86 -19.98 -7.75 11.01
N ILE A 87 -19.12 -7.19 11.86
CA ILE A 87 -17.73 -6.85 11.55
C ILE A 87 -16.82 -7.62 12.50
N LEU A 88 -15.70 -8.10 11.96
CA LEU A 88 -14.73 -8.94 12.64
C LEU A 88 -13.53 -8.11 13.09
N LEU A 89 -13.35 -7.99 14.40
CA LEU A 89 -12.41 -7.08 15.06
C LEU A 89 -11.40 -7.87 15.92
N PRO A 90 -10.14 -7.41 16.04
CA PRO A 90 -9.05 -8.20 16.62
C PRO A 90 -9.11 -8.29 18.15
N SER A 91 -9.63 -7.28 18.85
CA SER A 91 -9.57 -7.21 20.31
C SER A 91 -10.86 -6.68 20.97
N PRO A 92 -11.08 -6.99 22.28
CA PRO A 92 -12.19 -6.44 23.05
C PRO A 92 -12.26 -4.92 22.98
N LYS A 93 -11.11 -4.24 23.00
CA LYS A 93 -11.01 -2.78 22.94
C LYS A 93 -11.55 -2.23 21.62
N VAL A 94 -11.02 -2.69 20.48
CA VAL A 94 -11.47 -2.24 19.15
C VAL A 94 -12.97 -2.51 18.96
N SER A 95 -13.48 -3.60 19.53
CA SER A 95 -14.91 -3.91 19.48
C SER A 95 -15.79 -2.99 20.34
N ALA A 96 -15.29 -2.53 21.49
CA ALA A 96 -15.95 -1.52 22.31
C ALA A 96 -15.96 -0.16 21.60
N GLU A 97 -14.85 0.23 20.97
CA GLU A 97 -14.74 1.47 20.20
C GLU A 97 -15.68 1.48 18.97
N GLY A 98 -15.84 0.32 18.30
CA GLY A 98 -16.81 0.15 17.22
C GLY A 98 -18.27 0.19 17.68
N ARG A 99 -18.59 -0.47 18.81
CA ARG A 99 -19.91 -0.38 19.46
C ARG A 99 -20.25 1.06 19.86
N ASP A 100 -19.29 1.75 20.47
CA ASP A 100 -19.48 3.09 20.99
C ASP A 100 -19.59 4.11 19.83
N PHE A 101 -18.84 3.92 18.73
CA PHE A 101 -19.05 4.66 17.48
C PHE A 101 -20.49 4.49 16.93
N LEU A 102 -21.01 3.26 16.91
CA LEU A 102 -22.39 2.98 16.48
C LEU A 102 -23.43 3.63 17.42
N ALA A 103 -23.18 3.64 18.73
CA ALA A 103 -24.03 4.29 19.72
C ALA A 103 -24.06 5.83 19.61
N HIS A 104 -23.03 6.46 19.05
CA HIS A 104 -22.95 7.91 18.84
C HIS A 104 -23.55 8.39 17.48
N GLN A 105 -24.08 7.49 16.66
CA GLN A 105 -24.81 7.88 15.45
C GLN A 105 -26.16 8.55 15.78
N SER A 106 -26.78 9.19 14.79
CA SER A 106 -28.11 9.81 14.92
C SER A 106 -29.07 9.29 13.84
N PRO A 107 -30.07 8.44 14.18
CA PRO A 107 -30.30 7.86 15.50
C PRO A 107 -29.19 6.89 15.94
N PRO A 108 -29.02 6.63 17.26
CA PRO A 108 -28.07 5.64 17.77
C PRO A 108 -28.33 4.25 17.18
N VAL A 109 -27.28 3.56 16.72
CA VAL A 109 -27.37 2.21 16.14
C VAL A 109 -27.18 1.16 17.24
N PRO A 110 -28.19 0.34 17.58
CA PRO A 110 -28.04 -0.74 18.54
C PRO A 110 -27.07 -1.79 18.01
N SER A 111 -26.08 -2.15 18.82
CA SER A 111 -25.08 -3.16 18.49
C SER A 111 -24.70 -3.99 19.71
N ARG A 112 -24.16 -5.19 19.48
CA ARG A 112 -23.70 -6.13 20.51
C ARG A 112 -22.40 -6.78 20.08
N ILE A 113 -21.59 -7.18 21.05
CA ILE A 113 -20.32 -7.87 20.80
C ILE A 113 -20.49 -9.34 21.21
N VAL A 114 -19.94 -10.25 20.41
CA VAL A 114 -19.73 -11.65 20.81
C VAL A 114 -18.24 -11.95 20.73
N GLU A 115 -17.68 -12.34 21.86
CA GLU A 115 -16.33 -12.88 21.97
C GLU A 115 -16.32 -14.34 21.50
N PHE A 116 -15.39 -14.70 20.60
CA PHE A 116 -15.22 -16.06 20.13
C PHE A 116 -13.73 -16.43 20.05
N VAL A 117 -13.31 -17.35 20.92
CA VAL A 117 -11.97 -17.95 20.85
C VAL A 117 -12.01 -19.17 19.93
N ILE A 118 -11.12 -19.17 18.92
CA ILE A 118 -10.97 -20.23 17.92
C ILE A 118 -9.63 -20.91 18.16
N CYS A 119 -9.64 -22.14 18.66
CA CYS A 119 -8.44 -22.96 18.86
C CYS A 119 -8.40 -24.12 17.84
N PRO A 120 -7.21 -24.63 17.46
CA PRO A 120 -7.07 -25.72 16.51
C PRO A 120 -7.73 -27.00 17.05
N SER A 121 -8.41 -27.72 16.15
CA SER A 121 -8.93 -29.06 16.44
C SER A 121 -7.81 -30.06 16.73
N SER A 122 -8.12 -31.15 17.45
CA SER A 122 -7.19 -32.25 17.71
C SER A 122 -6.71 -32.99 16.44
N VAL A 123 -7.41 -32.81 15.31
CA VAL A 123 -7.00 -33.36 13.99
C VAL A 123 -5.92 -32.49 13.34
N SER A 124 -6.01 -31.15 13.49
CA SER A 124 -5.01 -30.21 12.97
C SER A 124 -3.67 -30.20 13.72
N ILE A 125 -3.56 -30.87 14.88
CA ILE A 125 -2.34 -30.91 15.73
C ILE A 125 -1.14 -31.58 15.02
N ILE A 126 -1.36 -32.35 13.96
CA ILE A 126 -0.29 -33.04 13.24
C ILE A 126 0.53 -32.07 12.38
N ASP A 127 -0.12 -31.10 11.70
CA ASP A 127 0.56 -30.07 10.89
C ASP A 127 0.95 -28.82 11.69
N THR A 128 0.26 -28.47 12.78
CA THR A 128 0.57 -27.21 13.50
C THR A 128 1.91 -27.22 14.25
N LYS A 129 2.60 -28.36 14.38
CA LYS A 129 3.90 -28.45 15.07
C LYS A 129 5.06 -27.73 14.38
N SER A 130 4.93 -27.37 13.10
CA SER A 130 5.87 -26.47 12.41
C SER A 130 5.50 -24.99 12.57
N LEU A 131 4.22 -24.67 12.85
CA LEU A 131 3.61 -23.35 12.70
C LEU A 131 3.37 -22.62 14.04
N GLY A 132 4.26 -22.83 15.02
CA GLY A 132 4.16 -22.24 16.36
C GLY A 132 4.24 -20.71 16.35
N GLY A 133 3.43 -20.06 17.19
CA GLY A 133 3.40 -18.59 17.33
C GLY A 133 2.00 -17.99 17.50
N VAL A 134 0.94 -18.72 17.09
CA VAL A 134 -0.47 -18.40 17.35
C VAL A 134 -1.21 -19.70 17.66
N ASP A 135 -1.52 -19.90 18.94
CA ASP A 135 -2.10 -21.15 19.46
C ASP A 135 -3.63 -21.15 19.44
N CYS A 136 -4.26 -19.99 19.67
CA CYS A 136 -5.68 -19.75 19.41
C CYS A 136 -5.83 -18.34 18.80
N ILE A 137 -6.96 -18.09 18.13
CA ILE A 137 -7.36 -16.77 17.64
C ILE A 137 -8.51 -16.27 18.50
N GLU A 138 -8.28 -15.17 19.20
CA GLU A 138 -9.34 -14.37 19.80
C GLU A 138 -9.99 -13.51 18.69
N LEU A 139 -11.33 -13.48 18.67
CA LEU A 139 -12.10 -12.79 17.64
C LEU A 139 -13.30 -12.11 18.29
N GLN A 140 -13.42 -10.80 18.06
CA GLN A 140 -14.59 -10.04 18.48
C GLN A 140 -15.53 -9.80 17.31
N ILE A 141 -16.79 -10.18 17.49
CA ILE A 141 -17.82 -10.15 16.46
C ILE A 141 -18.80 -9.03 16.84
N LEU A 142 -18.61 -7.84 16.23
CA LEU A 142 -19.50 -6.70 16.42
C LEU A 142 -20.73 -6.86 15.51
N LEU A 143 -21.89 -7.14 16.11
CA LEU A 143 -23.17 -7.43 15.45
C LEU A 143 -24.14 -6.25 15.56
N PHE A 144 -24.82 -5.93 14.47
CA PHE A 144 -25.79 -4.83 14.34
C PHE A 144 -26.78 -5.11 13.20
N ASP A 145 -27.92 -4.41 13.18
CA ASP A 145 -28.93 -4.58 12.11
C ASP A 145 -28.38 -4.21 10.72
N LYS A 146 -28.65 -5.06 9.73
CA LYS A 146 -28.13 -4.96 8.35
C LYS A 146 -28.45 -3.65 7.63
N SER A 147 -29.52 -2.94 8.02
CA SER A 147 -29.84 -1.60 7.48
C SER A 147 -28.76 -0.56 7.82
N ASN A 148 -27.99 -0.79 8.89
CA ASN A 148 -26.93 0.10 9.37
C ASN A 148 -25.53 -0.28 8.84
N TRP A 149 -25.45 -1.11 7.79
CA TRP A 149 -24.19 -1.51 7.17
C TRP A 149 -23.27 -0.35 6.77
N SER A 150 -23.85 0.79 6.36
CA SER A 150 -23.10 2.01 6.05
C SER A 150 -22.32 2.55 7.26
N PHE A 151 -22.92 2.55 8.45
CA PHE A 151 -22.26 2.98 9.70
C PHE A 151 -21.21 1.98 10.17
N GLY A 152 -21.54 0.68 10.15
CA GLY A 152 -20.57 -0.38 10.46
C GLY A 152 -19.35 -0.32 9.54
N LYS A 153 -19.57 -0.33 8.22
CA LYS A 153 -18.50 -0.20 7.23
C LYS A 153 -17.70 1.08 7.45
N ALA A 154 -18.32 2.21 7.79
CA ALA A 154 -17.62 3.46 8.04
C ALA A 154 -16.66 3.40 9.24
N PHE A 155 -16.98 2.68 10.31
CA PHE A 155 -16.03 2.44 11.41
C PHE A 155 -14.78 1.73 10.87
N TRP A 156 -14.96 0.49 10.39
CA TRP A 156 -13.90 -0.39 9.90
C TRP A 156 -13.08 0.22 8.75
N GLN A 157 -13.74 0.91 7.82
CA GLN A 157 -13.06 1.57 6.71
C GLN A 157 -12.18 2.72 7.22
N HIS A 158 -12.74 3.65 8.01
CA HIS A 158 -12.01 4.89 8.33
C HIS A 158 -10.99 4.71 9.45
N SER A 159 -11.28 3.93 10.50
CA SER A 159 -10.22 3.54 11.45
C SER A 159 -9.20 2.63 10.77
N GLY A 160 -9.66 1.73 9.90
CA GLY A 160 -8.81 0.71 9.30
C GLY A 160 -8.48 -0.45 10.25
N ASP A 161 -9.20 -0.53 11.37
CA ASP A 161 -9.06 -1.59 12.37
C ASP A 161 -10.11 -2.70 12.15
N GLY A 162 -9.60 -3.93 12.09
CA GLY A 162 -10.35 -5.15 11.78
C GLY A 162 -9.36 -6.27 11.50
N ILE A 163 -9.86 -7.52 11.47
CA ILE A 163 -8.97 -8.66 11.18
C ILE A 163 -8.41 -8.59 9.75
N CYS A 164 -7.15 -9.01 9.57
CA CYS A 164 -6.56 -9.14 8.25
C CYS A 164 -7.00 -10.44 7.56
N SER A 165 -6.69 -10.57 6.26
CA SER A 165 -7.01 -11.76 5.49
C SER A 165 -6.27 -13.01 5.95
N ARG A 166 -5.01 -12.89 6.40
CA ARG A 166 -4.22 -14.00 6.97
C ARG A 166 -4.81 -14.52 8.29
N MET A 167 -5.19 -13.62 9.20
CA MET A 167 -5.89 -13.96 10.45
C MET A 167 -7.22 -14.68 10.16
N ALA A 168 -7.98 -14.21 9.16
CA ALA A 168 -9.21 -14.89 8.75
C ALA A 168 -8.97 -16.30 8.19
N GLU A 169 -7.89 -16.51 7.43
CA GLU A 169 -7.57 -17.83 6.86
C GLU A 169 -7.02 -18.81 7.89
N ARG A 170 -6.19 -18.35 8.84
CA ARG A 170 -5.78 -19.15 10.00
C ARG A 170 -6.98 -19.54 10.88
N ALA A 171 -7.94 -18.63 11.06
CA ALA A 171 -9.19 -18.92 11.79
C ALA A 171 -10.08 -19.92 11.05
N LEU A 172 -10.21 -19.83 9.71
CA LEU A 172 -10.89 -20.84 8.90
C LEU A 172 -10.21 -22.20 9.03
N ALA A 173 -8.88 -22.27 8.91
CA ALA A 173 -8.12 -23.51 9.04
C ALA A 173 -8.33 -24.18 10.42
N PHE A 174 -8.35 -23.41 11.50
CA PHE A 174 -8.65 -23.93 12.85
C PHE A 174 -10.08 -24.46 12.99
N LEU A 175 -11.04 -23.92 12.22
CA LEU A 175 -12.41 -24.43 12.13
C LEU A 175 -12.57 -25.64 11.19
N GLY A 176 -11.49 -26.10 10.54
CA GLY A 176 -11.52 -27.16 9.53
C GLY A 176 -12.00 -26.71 8.14
N GLU A 177 -12.01 -25.40 7.90
CA GLU A 177 -12.54 -24.76 6.68
C GLU A 177 -11.42 -24.28 5.76
N LEU A 178 -11.53 -24.58 4.46
CA LEU A 178 -10.57 -24.11 3.46
C LEU A 178 -10.68 -22.58 3.21
N PRO A 179 -9.60 -21.88 2.84
CA PRO A 179 -9.62 -20.47 2.42
C PRO A 179 -10.60 -20.17 1.27
N ALA A 180 -11.14 -18.95 1.24
CA ALA A 180 -12.13 -18.58 0.22
C ALA A 180 -11.47 -18.39 -1.15
N GLY A 181 -11.83 -19.21 -2.12
CA GLY A 181 -11.24 -19.24 -3.47
C GLY A 181 -10.39 -20.48 -3.77
N SER A 182 -10.12 -21.32 -2.76
CA SER A 182 -9.48 -22.63 -2.94
C SER A 182 -10.42 -23.61 -3.67
N THR A 183 -10.37 -23.62 -5.00
CA THR A 183 -11.12 -24.59 -5.81
C THR A 183 -10.39 -25.93 -5.84
N VAL A 184 -10.80 -26.85 -4.96
CA VAL A 184 -10.77 -28.26 -5.33
C VAL A 184 -11.55 -28.37 -6.64
N ARG A 185 -10.91 -28.81 -7.73
CA ARG A 185 -11.57 -28.92 -9.04
C ARG A 185 -12.81 -29.81 -8.90
N PRO A 186 -13.94 -29.45 -9.54
CA PRO A 186 -15.04 -30.40 -9.67
C PRO A 186 -14.54 -31.67 -10.36
N PRO A 187 -15.07 -32.86 -10.01
CA PRO A 187 -14.58 -34.12 -10.57
C PRO A 187 -14.71 -34.10 -12.10
N THR A 188 -13.60 -34.38 -12.78
CA THR A 188 -13.53 -34.37 -14.25
C THR A 188 -14.57 -35.31 -14.84
N PRO A 189 -15.42 -34.88 -15.78
CA PRO A 189 -16.31 -35.77 -16.51
C PRO A 189 -15.50 -36.89 -17.20
N PRO A 190 -16.05 -38.12 -17.33
CA PRO A 190 -15.34 -39.22 -17.98
C PRO A 190 -14.99 -38.86 -19.44
N ASN A 191 -13.80 -39.29 -19.88
CA ASN A 191 -13.25 -38.97 -21.19
C ASN A 191 -14.24 -39.27 -22.33
N LEU A 192 -14.54 -38.25 -23.14
CA LEU A 192 -15.03 -38.43 -24.50
C LEU A 192 -13.81 -38.50 -25.43
N GLU A 193 -13.56 -39.67 -26.00
CA GLU A 193 -12.47 -39.90 -26.94
C GLU A 193 -12.56 -38.98 -28.15
N ARG A 194 -11.41 -38.49 -28.64
CA ARG A 194 -11.33 -37.66 -29.84
C ARG A 194 -10.25 -38.22 -30.78
N PRO A 195 -10.58 -38.50 -32.06
CA PRO A 195 -9.69 -39.26 -32.94
C PRO A 195 -8.43 -38.46 -33.35
N PRO A 196 -7.31 -39.14 -33.65
CA PRO A 196 -6.01 -38.49 -33.84
C PRO A 196 -5.87 -37.79 -35.20
N SER A 197 -5.53 -36.50 -35.19
CA SER A 197 -5.05 -35.75 -36.35
C SER A 197 -3.54 -35.51 -36.27
N LYS A 198 -2.84 -35.63 -37.41
CA LYS A 198 -1.37 -35.67 -37.48
C LYS A 198 -0.76 -34.28 -37.57
N ALA A 199 0.24 -33.98 -36.75
CA ALA A 199 1.11 -32.82 -36.89
C ALA A 199 2.39 -33.16 -37.70
N PRO A 200 2.83 -32.33 -38.67
CA PRO A 200 4.12 -32.51 -39.34
C PRO A 200 5.30 -32.18 -38.42
N GLN A 201 6.39 -32.95 -38.52
CA GLN A 201 7.63 -32.73 -37.78
C GLN A 201 8.65 -31.92 -38.60
N THR A 202 9.16 -30.82 -38.06
CA THR A 202 10.52 -30.33 -38.35
C THR A 202 11.12 -29.67 -37.10
N ARG A 203 12.31 -30.12 -36.67
CA ARG A 203 13.03 -29.59 -35.49
C ARG A 203 14.53 -29.77 -35.68
N ASN A 204 15.26 -28.68 -35.95
CA ASN A 204 16.72 -28.70 -36.09
C ASN A 204 17.42 -28.00 -34.90
N LYS A 205 18.71 -28.32 -34.69
CA LYS A 205 19.48 -28.08 -33.46
C LYS A 205 20.74 -27.22 -33.71
N HIS A 206 21.42 -26.89 -32.60
CA HIS A 206 22.77 -26.29 -32.48
C HIS A 206 22.80 -24.75 -32.67
N TYR A 207 23.71 -24.00 -32.02
CA TYR A 207 25.02 -24.35 -31.43
C TYR A 207 25.27 -23.79 -30.01
N SER A 208 26.29 -24.33 -29.33
CA SER A 208 26.89 -23.74 -28.11
C SER A 208 28.43 -23.90 -28.07
N ARG A 209 29.13 -22.90 -27.52
CA ARG A 209 30.60 -22.81 -27.23
C ARG A 209 30.85 -21.40 -26.63
N ARG A 210 31.82 -21.10 -25.75
CA ARG A 210 32.86 -21.82 -24.94
C ARG A 210 33.20 -20.85 -23.74
N THR A 211 34.20 -20.90 -22.84
CA THR A 211 35.52 -21.56 -22.72
C THR A 211 36.01 -21.62 -21.25
N ASN A 212 36.87 -22.61 -20.96
CA ASN A 212 38.04 -22.75 -20.03
C ASN A 212 38.40 -21.61 -19.02
N SER A 213 39.16 -21.84 -17.91
CA SER A 213 40.11 -22.93 -17.58
C SER A 213 40.38 -23.10 -16.06
N VAL A 214 41.07 -24.18 -15.68
CA VAL A 214 41.51 -24.53 -14.30
C VAL A 214 43.01 -24.95 -14.30
N PRO A 215 43.80 -24.67 -13.24
CA PRO A 215 45.07 -25.35 -12.91
C PRO A 215 44.98 -26.26 -11.63
N PRO A 216 45.93 -27.21 -11.39
CA PRO A 216 45.54 -28.55 -10.90
C PRO A 216 46.20 -29.07 -9.58
N THR A 217 45.98 -30.37 -9.30
CA THR A 217 46.27 -31.18 -8.09
C THR A 217 47.72 -31.70 -7.93
N PRO A 218 48.04 -32.31 -6.75
CA PRO A 218 48.43 -33.74 -6.68
C PRO A 218 47.61 -34.53 -5.60
N ILE A 219 47.14 -35.79 -5.80
CA ILE A 219 47.84 -37.11 -5.89
C ILE A 219 48.39 -37.55 -4.50
N THR A 220 48.06 -38.70 -3.86
CA THR A 220 48.26 -40.14 -4.23
C THR A 220 47.30 -41.10 -3.40
N PRO A 221 47.40 -42.46 -3.26
CA PRO A 221 46.22 -43.34 -3.39
C PRO A 221 45.96 -44.40 -2.27
N SER A 222 44.90 -45.20 -2.38
CA SER A 222 44.99 -46.69 -2.31
C SER A 222 43.67 -47.45 -2.55
N THR A 223 43.78 -48.50 -3.36
CA THR A 223 42.90 -49.68 -3.53
C THR A 223 43.85 -50.91 -3.57
N PRO A 224 43.42 -52.20 -3.50
CA PRO A 224 42.10 -52.74 -3.86
C PRO A 224 41.54 -53.90 -2.98
N SER A 225 40.31 -54.31 -3.27
CA SER A 225 39.99 -55.72 -3.64
C SER A 225 38.52 -55.89 -4.05
N THR A 226 38.27 -56.75 -5.04
CA THR A 226 36.94 -57.21 -5.44
C THR A 226 37.02 -58.67 -5.91
N PRO A 227 35.98 -59.48 -5.65
CA PRO A 227 35.53 -60.54 -6.55
C PRO A 227 34.33 -60.05 -7.41
N ARG A 228 34.00 -60.81 -8.46
CA ARG A 228 32.96 -60.50 -9.46
C ARG A 228 31.78 -61.48 -9.37
N LEU A 229 30.90 -61.42 -10.38
CA LEU A 229 29.77 -62.29 -10.74
C LEU A 229 28.45 -61.87 -10.09
N ASP A 230 27.33 -61.69 -10.80
CA ASP A 230 27.11 -61.73 -12.26
C ASP A 230 25.99 -60.77 -12.70
N ASN A 231 25.85 -60.54 -14.01
CA ASN A 231 24.92 -59.57 -14.60
C ASN A 231 24.06 -60.18 -15.72
N PRO A 232 22.72 -60.02 -15.71
CA PRO A 232 21.88 -60.23 -16.88
C PRO A 232 21.11 -58.97 -17.32
N SER A 233 21.09 -58.76 -18.66
CA SER A 233 20.11 -58.01 -19.46
C SER A 233 19.75 -56.56 -19.09
N HIS A 234 19.98 -55.66 -20.06
CA HIS A 234 19.24 -54.40 -20.19
C HIS A 234 17.75 -54.67 -20.46
N GLU A 235 16.86 -53.89 -19.84
CA GLU A 235 15.65 -53.34 -20.47
C GLU A 235 15.03 -52.27 -19.54
N ASP A 236 15.32 -50.99 -19.78
CA ASP A 236 14.60 -49.86 -19.17
C ASP A 236 14.90 -48.53 -19.91
N ASP A 237 14.45 -48.45 -21.17
CA ASP A 237 14.48 -47.20 -21.97
C ASP A 237 13.09 -46.54 -21.94
N ALA A 238 12.59 -46.31 -20.72
CA ALA A 238 11.29 -45.72 -20.46
C ALA A 238 11.35 -44.18 -20.52
N PRO A 239 10.53 -43.51 -21.34
CA PRO A 239 10.53 -42.06 -21.40
C PRO A 239 9.98 -41.47 -20.09
N VAL A 240 10.79 -40.65 -19.41
CA VAL A 240 10.37 -39.89 -18.24
C VAL A 240 9.17 -39.01 -18.61
N GLU A 241 7.99 -39.29 -18.03
CA GLU A 241 6.83 -38.43 -18.22
C GLU A 241 7.14 -37.00 -17.71
N PRO A 242 6.68 -35.95 -18.41
CA PRO A 242 6.78 -34.59 -17.89
C PRO A 242 5.98 -34.50 -16.58
N VAL A 243 6.68 -34.13 -15.51
CA VAL A 243 6.06 -33.88 -14.20
C VAL A 243 4.91 -32.90 -14.38
N LYS A 244 3.69 -33.35 -14.02
CA LYS A 244 2.49 -32.51 -14.03
C LYS A 244 2.68 -31.41 -12.99
N GLU A 245 2.22 -30.20 -13.28
CA GLU A 245 2.25 -29.08 -12.34
C GLU A 245 1.31 -29.37 -11.15
N GLU A 246 1.85 -30.03 -10.13
CA GLU A 246 1.21 -30.12 -8.82
C GLU A 246 1.26 -28.74 -8.16
N PHE A 247 0.09 -28.11 -8.05
CA PHE A 247 -0.07 -26.84 -7.35
C PHE A 247 0.29 -27.04 -5.88
N LEU A 248 1.38 -26.41 -5.45
CA LEU A 248 1.81 -26.39 -4.06
C LEU A 248 0.66 -25.87 -3.17
N THR A 249 0.38 -26.52 -2.05
CA THR A 249 -0.58 -26.00 -1.07
C THR A 249 -0.04 -24.70 -0.44
N SER A 250 -0.90 -23.93 0.23
CA SER A 250 -0.48 -22.79 1.06
C SER A 250 0.61 -23.20 2.04
N ASP A 251 0.40 -24.34 2.70
CA ASP A 251 1.22 -24.79 3.81
C ASP A 251 2.56 -25.32 3.32
N LEU A 252 2.57 -25.99 2.15
CA LEU A 252 3.80 -26.37 1.46
C LEU A 252 4.54 -25.15 0.91
N THR A 253 3.84 -24.10 0.47
CA THR A 253 4.45 -22.85 0.02
C THR A 253 5.12 -22.11 1.18
N THR A 254 4.41 -21.92 2.30
CA THR A 254 4.95 -21.33 3.53
C THR A 254 6.12 -22.15 4.08
N TYR A 255 5.99 -23.48 4.14
CA TYR A 255 7.06 -24.39 4.54
C TYR A 255 8.30 -24.27 3.63
N LEU A 256 8.13 -24.10 2.33
CA LEU A 256 9.24 -23.86 1.40
C LEU A 256 9.84 -22.44 1.60
N GLU A 257 9.02 -21.41 1.82
CA GLU A 257 9.53 -20.05 2.12
C GLU A 257 10.30 -20.01 3.45
N GLU A 258 9.86 -20.71 4.49
CA GLU A 258 10.58 -20.87 5.76
C GLU A 258 11.86 -21.72 5.59
N ARG A 259 11.76 -22.88 4.93
CA ARG A 259 12.88 -23.82 4.73
C ARG A 259 13.99 -23.27 3.83
N TYR A 260 13.66 -22.32 2.94
CA TYR A 260 14.64 -21.55 2.17
C TYR A 260 14.97 -20.17 2.80
N GLY A 261 14.56 -19.92 4.05
CA GLY A 261 14.95 -18.73 4.84
C GLY A 261 14.39 -17.40 4.31
N ARG A 262 13.36 -17.42 3.46
CA ARG A 262 12.71 -16.21 2.94
C ARG A 262 11.85 -15.55 4.01
N ASN A 263 10.98 -16.35 4.64
CA ASN A 263 10.16 -15.94 5.76
C ASN A 263 10.84 -16.30 7.08
N LEU A 264 10.60 -15.52 8.13
CA LEU A 264 10.87 -15.93 9.50
C LEU A 264 9.71 -16.82 9.99
N PRO A 265 9.97 -17.93 10.70
CA PRO A 265 8.91 -18.70 11.35
C PRO A 265 8.04 -17.84 12.27
N LEU A 266 6.73 -18.12 12.35
CA LEU A 266 5.73 -17.30 13.05
C LEU A 266 6.11 -16.90 14.49
N PHE A 267 6.75 -17.78 15.26
CA PHE A 267 7.21 -17.48 16.63
C PHE A 267 8.26 -16.35 16.70
N ASN A 268 8.90 -16.00 15.59
CA ASN A 268 9.82 -14.86 15.48
C ASN A 268 9.12 -13.55 15.09
N ALA A 269 7.79 -13.50 14.99
CA ALA A 269 7.06 -12.26 14.73
C ALA A 269 7.41 -11.09 15.69
N PRO A 270 7.72 -11.29 16.99
CA PRO A 270 8.24 -10.23 17.85
C PRO A 270 9.58 -9.66 17.37
N LEU A 271 10.48 -10.50 16.87
CA LEU A 271 11.75 -10.08 16.27
C LEU A 271 11.52 -9.36 14.93
N ALA A 272 10.54 -9.80 14.14
CA ALA A 272 10.12 -9.13 12.91
C ALA A 272 9.60 -7.71 13.21
N LYS A 273 8.70 -7.56 14.19
CA LYS A 273 8.23 -6.25 14.69
C LYS A 273 9.38 -5.38 15.20
N GLN A 274 10.36 -5.94 15.90
CA GLN A 274 11.54 -5.19 16.34
C GLN A 274 12.42 -4.72 15.16
N ALA A 275 12.68 -5.58 14.18
CA ALA A 275 13.41 -5.21 12.96
C ALA A 275 12.69 -4.10 12.16
N LEU A 276 11.36 -4.14 12.10
CA LEU A 276 10.54 -3.07 11.51
C LEU A 276 10.72 -1.74 12.26
N LYS A 277 10.55 -1.74 13.59
CA LYS A 277 10.75 -0.55 14.43
C LYS A 277 12.16 0.05 14.26
N ARG A 278 13.20 -0.80 14.20
CA ARG A 278 14.59 -0.36 13.93
C ARG A 278 14.73 0.39 12.61
N ARG A 279 14.21 -0.16 11.50
CA ARG A 279 14.27 0.48 10.17
C ARG A 279 13.55 1.84 10.18
N ILE A 280 12.36 1.87 10.76
CA ILE A 280 11.50 3.08 10.83
C ILE A 280 12.12 4.18 11.71
N ALA A 281 12.91 3.82 12.72
CA ALA A 281 13.66 4.76 13.57
C ALA A 281 14.97 5.29 12.94
N GLY A 282 15.42 4.73 11.80
CA GLY A 282 16.67 5.13 11.13
C GLY A 282 17.83 4.14 11.27
N GLY A 283 17.59 2.89 11.70
CA GLY A 283 18.61 1.84 11.76
C GLY A 283 18.92 1.21 10.40
N LEU A 284 20.20 0.98 10.11
CA LEU A 284 20.67 0.27 8.92
C LEU A 284 20.55 -1.26 9.03
N LEU A 285 20.41 -1.90 7.87
CA LEU A 285 20.66 -3.32 7.63
C LEU A 285 22.02 -3.53 6.92
N PRO A 286 22.62 -4.73 6.99
CA PRO A 286 23.73 -5.10 6.10
C PRO A 286 23.34 -5.06 4.60
N SER A 287 22.05 -5.22 4.27
CA SER A 287 21.54 -5.04 2.90
C SER A 287 21.47 -3.57 2.43
N ASP A 288 21.71 -2.61 3.33
CA ASP A 288 21.79 -1.19 2.99
C ASP A 288 23.21 -0.76 2.57
N GLU A 289 24.20 -1.66 2.60
CA GLU A 289 25.57 -1.39 2.15
C GLU A 289 25.59 -0.87 0.70
N GLY A 290 26.06 0.37 0.51
CA GLY A 290 26.07 1.08 -0.77
C GLY A 290 24.87 2.00 -1.03
N TYR A 291 23.87 2.02 -0.14
CA TYR A 291 22.67 2.88 -0.24
C TYR A 291 22.64 4.03 0.79
N GLY A 292 23.79 4.36 1.36
CA GLY A 292 24.01 5.47 2.30
C GLY A 292 24.69 5.02 3.59
N THR A 293 24.70 5.93 4.57
CA THR A 293 25.26 5.79 5.92
C THR A 293 24.14 5.81 6.97
N VAL A 294 24.52 5.68 8.25
CA VAL A 294 23.58 5.81 9.37
C VAL A 294 23.05 7.24 9.44
N ASP A 295 23.95 8.24 9.43
CA ASP A 295 23.64 9.67 9.56
C ASP A 295 22.63 10.17 8.52
N ASP A 296 22.63 9.61 7.30
CA ASP A 296 21.66 9.95 6.24
C ASP A 296 20.21 9.62 6.64
N VAL A 297 19.99 8.63 7.54
CA VAL A 297 18.67 8.13 7.94
C VAL A 297 18.36 8.18 9.43
N VAL A 298 19.28 8.65 10.29
CA VAL A 298 18.95 8.99 11.68
C VAL A 298 17.74 9.93 11.68
N ARG A 299 16.80 9.65 12.58
CA ARG A 299 15.54 10.40 12.67
C ARG A 299 15.51 11.35 13.86
N GLY A 300 15.07 12.59 13.62
CA GLY A 300 14.87 13.62 14.65
C GLY A 300 16.15 14.18 15.29
N ALA A 301 17.34 13.78 14.85
CA ALA A 301 18.62 14.30 15.33
C ALA A 301 19.62 14.52 14.20
N GLY A 302 19.66 15.73 13.64
CA GLY A 302 20.75 16.14 12.76
C GLY A 302 22.08 16.22 13.50
N SER A 303 23.18 15.84 12.84
CA SER A 303 24.51 15.75 13.45
C SER A 303 24.95 17.07 14.11
N GLY A 304 25.21 17.03 15.42
CA GLY A 304 25.59 18.20 16.22
C GLY A 304 24.45 19.09 16.73
N SER A 305 23.18 18.79 16.42
CA SER A 305 22.01 19.63 16.78
C SER A 305 21.61 19.60 18.27
N GLY A 306 22.12 18.66 19.05
CA GLY A 306 21.71 18.43 20.46
C GLY A 306 20.32 17.80 20.64
N LYS A 307 19.58 17.55 19.55
CA LYS A 307 18.29 16.83 19.56
C LYS A 307 18.49 15.34 19.85
N LYS A 308 17.45 14.70 20.41
CA LYS A 308 17.38 13.25 20.65
C LYS A 308 17.01 12.52 19.34
N ALA A 309 17.72 11.45 19.01
CA ALA A 309 17.29 10.55 17.94
C ALA A 309 16.05 9.75 18.35
N VAL A 310 15.16 9.46 17.38
CA VAL A 310 14.03 8.51 17.53
C VAL A 310 14.57 7.11 17.87
N LYS A 311 13.91 6.40 18.79
CA LYS A 311 14.29 5.04 19.20
C LYS A 311 13.23 4.00 18.83
N GLU A 312 13.58 2.72 18.95
CA GLU A 312 12.63 1.60 18.79
C GLU A 312 11.36 1.78 19.64
N ASP A 313 11.51 2.27 20.87
CA ASP A 313 10.40 2.49 21.82
C ASP A 313 9.46 3.63 21.42
N ASP A 314 9.90 4.54 20.54
CA ASP A 314 9.13 5.68 20.05
C ASP A 314 8.34 5.35 18.78
N VAL A 315 8.63 4.20 18.15
CA VAL A 315 7.91 3.65 17.01
C VAL A 315 6.82 2.68 17.47
N TYR A 316 5.62 2.82 16.92
CA TYR A 316 4.48 1.94 17.12
C TYR A 316 4.02 1.39 15.76
N LEU A 317 3.51 0.15 15.75
CA LEU A 317 3.08 -0.55 14.53
C LEU A 317 1.58 -0.82 14.58
N TYR A 318 0.94 -0.71 13.43
CA TYR A 318 -0.51 -0.80 13.29
C TYR A 318 -0.92 -1.66 12.07
N PRO A 319 -2.12 -2.29 12.05
CA PRO A 319 -2.59 -3.13 10.94
C PRO A 319 -2.58 -2.46 9.56
N CYS A 320 -2.82 -1.15 9.49
CA CYS A 320 -2.67 -0.37 8.26
C CYS A 320 -2.36 1.11 8.54
N GLY A 321 -2.02 1.87 7.50
CA GLY A 321 -1.76 3.31 7.62
C GLY A 321 -2.95 4.12 8.18
N MET A 322 -4.20 3.73 7.91
CA MET A 322 -5.36 4.43 8.50
C MET A 322 -5.47 4.19 10.01
N SER A 323 -5.11 3.00 10.49
CA SER A 323 -5.08 2.70 11.93
C SER A 323 -4.03 3.56 12.63
N ALA A 324 -2.86 3.76 12.01
CA ALA A 324 -1.88 4.72 12.53
C ALA A 324 -2.41 6.18 12.56
N ILE A 325 -3.16 6.62 11.54
CA ILE A 325 -3.78 7.96 11.48
C ILE A 325 -4.90 8.10 12.54
N TRP A 326 -5.74 7.08 12.68
CA TRP A 326 -6.85 7.07 13.65
C TRP A 326 -6.33 7.03 15.09
N HIS A 327 -5.34 6.19 15.38
CA HIS A 327 -4.65 6.21 16.67
C HIS A 327 -3.92 7.54 16.91
N ALA A 328 -3.26 8.14 15.93
CA ALA A 328 -2.66 9.49 16.11
C ALA A 328 -3.70 10.53 16.53
N PHE A 329 -4.92 10.44 16.01
CA PHE A 329 -6.04 11.28 16.43
C PHE A 329 -6.48 10.95 17.87
N ASP A 330 -6.67 9.68 18.23
CA ASP A 330 -7.10 9.33 19.59
C ASP A 330 -6.03 9.57 20.66
N ILE A 331 -4.72 9.47 20.35
CA ILE A 331 -3.61 9.90 21.22
C ILE A 331 -3.77 11.40 21.55
N ALA A 332 -3.99 12.25 20.55
CA ALA A 332 -4.17 13.69 20.75
C ALA A 332 -5.42 13.98 21.61
N ARG A 333 -6.52 13.24 21.39
CA ARG A 333 -7.73 13.32 22.22
C ARG A 333 -7.47 12.82 23.65
N ALA A 334 -6.69 11.76 23.80
CA ALA A 334 -6.39 11.13 25.08
C ALA A 334 -5.48 12.03 25.94
N SER A 335 -4.47 12.67 25.37
CA SER A 335 -3.61 13.61 26.11
C SER A 335 -4.40 14.81 26.67
N LYS A 336 -5.37 15.34 25.90
CA LYS A 336 -6.32 16.36 26.38
C LYS A 336 -7.26 15.82 27.47
N ARG A 337 -7.93 14.68 27.25
CA ARG A 337 -8.79 14.01 28.24
C ARG A 337 -8.06 13.75 29.57
N ARG A 338 -6.82 13.27 29.52
CA ARG A 338 -5.96 13.00 30.71
C ARG A 338 -5.62 14.24 31.54
N LYS A 339 -5.70 15.45 30.96
CA LYS A 339 -5.56 16.72 31.69
C LYS A 339 -6.88 17.31 32.19
N GLY A 340 -8.03 16.73 31.82
CA GLY A 340 -9.33 17.38 31.98
C GLY A 340 -9.55 18.57 31.03
N GLU A 341 -8.72 18.73 30.00
CA GLU A 341 -8.93 19.73 28.95
C GLU A 341 -10.10 19.31 28.05
N LYS A 342 -10.93 20.27 27.62
CA LYS A 342 -11.96 20.01 26.60
C LYS A 342 -11.29 19.68 25.27
N GLU A 343 -11.74 18.64 24.60
CA GLU A 343 -11.42 18.42 23.18
C GLU A 343 -11.97 19.60 22.36
N GLY A 344 -11.15 20.13 21.45
CA GLY A 344 -11.58 21.05 20.40
C GLY A 344 -11.54 20.42 19.01
N LYS A 345 -11.83 21.21 17.99
CA LYS A 345 -11.76 20.75 16.60
C LYS A 345 -10.32 20.54 16.17
N SER A 346 -10.11 19.62 15.23
CA SER A 346 -8.83 19.49 14.52
C SER A 346 -8.88 20.19 13.16
N VAL A 347 -7.72 20.64 12.68
CA VAL A 347 -7.54 21.17 11.34
C VAL A 347 -7.08 20.05 10.41
N CYS A 348 -7.71 19.92 9.26
CA CYS A 348 -7.21 19.14 8.13
C CYS A 348 -6.63 20.14 7.11
N TYR A 349 -5.32 20.04 6.85
CA TYR A 349 -4.56 21.03 6.09
C TYR A 349 -4.01 20.41 4.80
N GLY A 350 -4.43 20.97 3.66
CA GLY A 350 -4.42 20.34 2.35
C GLY A 350 -5.58 19.38 2.16
N PHE A 351 -5.82 19.01 0.89
CA PHE A 351 -6.74 17.96 0.49
C PHE A 351 -6.04 16.60 0.70
N PRO A 352 -6.39 15.82 1.74
CA PRO A 352 -5.71 14.57 2.04
C PRO A 352 -6.32 13.41 1.24
N TYR A 353 -5.75 12.23 1.42
CA TYR A 353 -6.47 10.98 1.25
C TYR A 353 -7.78 10.96 2.05
N THR A 354 -8.87 10.60 1.38
CA THR A 354 -10.28 10.84 1.80
C THR A 354 -10.59 10.47 3.25
N ASP A 355 -10.15 9.29 3.68
CA ASP A 355 -10.50 8.74 4.98
C ASP A 355 -9.96 9.58 6.16
N THR A 356 -8.82 10.27 6.01
CA THR A 356 -8.25 11.15 7.06
C THR A 356 -9.22 12.28 7.41
N LEU A 357 -9.78 12.95 6.41
CA LEU A 357 -10.80 13.99 6.63
C LEU A 357 -12.07 13.40 7.27
N LYS A 358 -12.49 12.19 6.85
CA LYS A 358 -13.68 11.55 7.43
C LYS A 358 -13.43 11.10 8.90
N ILE A 359 -12.21 10.74 9.32
CA ILE A 359 -11.88 10.50 10.75
C ILE A 359 -12.15 11.76 11.57
N LEU A 360 -11.54 12.88 11.19
CA LEU A 360 -11.62 14.14 11.93
C LEU A 360 -13.04 14.74 11.93
N GLN A 361 -13.89 14.35 10.97
CA GLN A 361 -15.30 14.75 10.92
C GLN A 361 -16.23 13.85 11.76
N LYS A 362 -15.91 12.55 11.91
CA LYS A 362 -16.83 11.55 12.51
C LYS A 362 -16.53 11.19 13.96
N TRP A 363 -15.34 11.50 14.46
CA TRP A 363 -14.95 11.29 15.86
C TRP A 363 -14.56 12.64 16.50
N GLY A 364 -14.82 12.79 17.80
CA GLY A 364 -14.51 14.03 18.54
C GLY A 364 -15.36 15.24 18.10
N PRO A 365 -14.89 16.49 18.35
CA PRO A 365 -15.66 17.72 18.10
C PRO A 365 -15.81 18.14 16.62
N GLY A 366 -15.32 17.33 15.68
CA GLY A 366 -15.32 17.63 14.24
C GLY A 366 -14.08 18.38 13.76
N CYS A 367 -14.10 18.76 12.49
CA CYS A 367 -12.93 19.26 11.76
C CYS A 367 -13.18 20.63 11.09
N THR A 368 -12.14 21.45 11.04
CA THR A 368 -12.02 22.58 10.09
C THR A 368 -11.13 22.16 8.93
N PHE A 369 -11.63 22.29 7.69
CA PHE A 369 -10.91 21.88 6.48
C PHE A 369 -10.32 23.10 5.76
N LEU A 370 -9.02 23.06 5.50
CA LEU A 370 -8.26 24.04 4.72
C LEU A 370 -7.65 23.30 3.53
N GLY A 371 -8.38 23.24 2.42
CA GLY A 371 -8.18 22.21 1.39
C GLY A 371 -7.11 22.48 0.33
N ALA A 372 -6.50 23.67 0.27
CA ALA A 372 -5.51 24.00 -0.76
C ALA A 372 -4.09 23.56 -0.35
N GLY A 373 -3.76 23.65 0.94
CA GLY A 373 -2.61 23.00 1.57
C GLY A 373 -1.23 23.56 1.27
N GLY A 374 -1.12 24.59 0.44
CA GLY A 374 0.10 25.38 0.27
C GLY A 374 0.21 26.49 1.31
N THR A 375 0.87 27.58 0.94
CA THR A 375 1.01 28.77 1.80
C THR A 375 -0.24 29.65 1.80
N GLU A 376 -1.11 29.50 0.81
CA GLU A 376 -2.37 30.24 0.66
C GLU A 376 -3.40 30.00 1.80
N ASP A 377 -3.33 28.86 2.48
CA ASP A 377 -4.19 28.52 3.63
C ASP A 377 -3.62 29.04 4.98
N ILE A 378 -2.36 29.50 5.02
CA ILE A 378 -1.74 30.01 6.26
C ILE A 378 -2.51 31.22 6.84
N PRO A 379 -2.92 32.25 6.06
CA PRO A 379 -3.70 33.36 6.61
C PRO A 379 -5.07 32.93 7.17
N ALA A 380 -5.68 31.88 6.60
CA ALA A 380 -6.92 31.31 7.12
C ALA A 380 -6.69 30.57 8.44
N LEU A 381 -5.59 29.82 8.55
CA LEU A 381 -5.16 29.16 9.80
C LEU A 381 -4.79 30.19 10.89
N GLU A 382 -4.04 31.24 10.55
CA GLU A 382 -3.70 32.31 11.49
C GLU A 382 -4.94 33.03 12.02
N LYS A 383 -5.91 33.32 11.15
CA LYS A 383 -7.19 33.89 11.55
C LYS A 383 -8.00 32.93 12.43
N LEU A 384 -8.09 31.65 12.06
CA LEU A 384 -8.76 30.60 12.85
C LEU A 384 -8.16 30.45 14.25
N LEU A 385 -6.86 30.73 14.41
CA LEU A 385 -6.16 30.71 15.70
C LEU A 385 -6.32 32.01 16.50
N ALA A 386 -6.47 33.16 15.82
CA ALA A 386 -6.56 34.48 16.44
C ALA A 386 -7.97 34.90 16.85
N ASP A 387 -9.01 34.57 16.06
CA ASP A 387 -10.41 35.00 16.30
C ASP A 387 -11.13 34.17 17.40
N ARG A 388 -10.42 33.20 18.00
CA ARG A 388 -10.97 32.23 18.96
C ARG A 388 -11.51 32.90 20.23
N GLN A 389 -12.66 32.42 20.69
CA GLN A 389 -13.28 32.95 21.91
C GLN A 389 -12.66 32.34 23.18
N PRO A 390 -12.62 33.07 24.32
CA PRO A 390 -12.01 32.57 25.56
C PRO A 390 -12.60 31.24 26.08
N ASP A 391 -13.91 31.01 25.87
CA ASP A 391 -14.61 29.80 26.29
C ASP A 391 -14.51 28.63 25.28
N GLU A 392 -13.93 28.87 24.11
CA GLU A 392 -13.77 27.86 23.05
C GLU A 392 -12.61 26.90 23.39
N PRO A 393 -12.78 25.57 23.25
CA PRO A 393 -11.70 24.61 23.40
C PRO A 393 -10.56 24.87 22.40
N PRO A 394 -9.27 24.69 22.79
CA PRO A 394 -8.13 24.89 21.89
C PRO A 394 -8.21 23.95 20.68
N ILE A 395 -7.59 24.33 19.56
CA ILE A 395 -7.44 23.42 18.42
C ILE A 395 -6.72 22.16 18.93
N LEU A 396 -7.31 21.01 18.66
CA LEU A 396 -6.86 19.73 19.19
C LEU A 396 -5.56 19.28 18.50
N SER A 397 -5.60 19.27 17.17
CA SER A 397 -4.47 18.90 16.32
C SER A 397 -4.61 19.47 14.91
N LEU A 398 -3.52 19.48 14.15
CA LEU A 398 -3.49 19.72 12.71
C LEU A 398 -2.90 18.50 12.02
N PHE A 399 -3.62 17.98 11.02
CA PHE A 399 -3.19 16.87 10.15
C PHE A 399 -2.83 17.41 8.76
N CYS A 400 -1.69 17.00 8.23
CA CYS A 400 -1.29 17.23 6.84
C CYS A 400 -0.50 16.06 6.26
N GLU A 401 -0.43 15.99 4.92
CA GLU A 401 0.44 15.06 4.18
C GLU A 401 1.67 15.80 3.65
N PHE A 402 2.83 15.13 3.63
CA PHE A 402 4.07 15.71 3.08
C PHE A 402 4.75 14.75 2.06
N PRO A 403 4.69 15.05 0.76
CA PRO A 403 3.75 15.94 0.06
C PRO A 403 2.38 15.25 -0.14
N SER A 404 1.34 16.00 -0.49
CA SER A 404 -0.04 15.50 -0.57
C SER A 404 -0.33 14.54 -1.73
N ASN A 405 -1.27 13.61 -1.53
CA ASN A 405 -1.83 12.76 -2.56
C ASN A 405 -3.25 13.28 -2.93
N PRO A 406 -3.52 13.65 -4.20
CA PRO A 406 -2.74 13.38 -5.41
C PRO A 406 -1.90 14.56 -5.94
N LEU A 407 -2.05 15.77 -5.36
CA LEU A 407 -1.57 17.02 -5.95
C LEU A 407 -0.10 17.35 -5.67
N LEU A 408 0.54 16.63 -4.75
CA LEU A 408 1.98 16.67 -4.47
C LEU A 408 2.50 18.06 -4.07
N ARG A 409 1.65 18.78 -3.31
CA ARG A 409 1.97 20.04 -2.63
C ARG A 409 2.57 19.70 -1.25
N SER A 410 3.58 20.45 -0.83
CA SER A 410 4.11 20.42 0.53
C SER A 410 3.62 21.65 1.31
N PRO A 411 3.03 21.49 2.51
CA PRO A 411 2.75 22.60 3.40
C PRO A 411 4.03 23.24 3.94
N ASP A 412 3.93 24.50 4.39
CA ASP A 412 5.03 25.19 5.09
C ASP A 412 5.13 24.70 6.55
N LEU A 413 5.86 23.61 6.74
CA LEU A 413 6.00 22.95 8.04
C LEU A 413 6.70 23.86 9.08
N VAL A 414 7.63 24.72 8.65
CA VAL A 414 8.28 25.71 9.52
C VAL A 414 7.24 26.68 10.09
N LYS A 415 6.36 27.24 9.25
CA LYS A 415 5.32 28.16 9.68
C LYS A 415 4.24 27.47 10.53
N ILE A 416 3.86 26.24 10.19
CA ILE A 416 2.87 25.48 10.98
C ILE A 416 3.42 25.12 12.37
N ARG A 417 4.70 24.74 12.49
CA ARG A 417 5.38 24.51 13.79
C ARG A 417 5.33 25.75 14.69
N GLN A 418 5.69 26.91 14.14
CA GLN A 418 5.62 28.19 14.87
C GLN A 418 4.21 28.51 15.40
N LEU A 419 3.16 28.14 14.65
CA LEU A 419 1.77 28.31 15.08
C LEU A 419 1.37 27.27 16.14
N ALA A 420 1.80 26.02 16.01
CA ALA A 420 1.57 24.98 17.02
C ALA A 420 2.23 25.35 18.36
N ASP A 421 3.47 25.83 18.34
CA ASP A 421 4.21 26.24 19.54
C ASP A 421 3.57 27.46 20.23
N LYS A 422 2.97 28.37 19.45
CA LYS A 422 2.25 29.55 19.97
C LYS A 422 0.87 29.23 20.55
N TYR A 423 0.15 28.24 19.99
CA TYR A 423 -1.27 28.00 20.28
C TYR A 423 -1.59 26.64 20.92
N GLY A 424 -0.62 25.73 21.06
CA GLY A 424 -0.75 24.51 21.88
C GLY A 424 -1.53 23.36 21.25
N PHE A 425 -1.48 23.21 19.93
CA PHE A 425 -2.09 22.10 19.18
C PHE A 425 -1.06 21.07 18.70
N VAL A 426 -1.46 19.80 18.57
CA VAL A 426 -0.58 18.70 18.12
C VAL A 426 -0.43 18.72 16.60
N ILE A 427 0.79 18.69 16.05
CA ILE A 427 1.02 18.46 14.61
C ILE A 427 1.14 16.95 14.34
N VAL A 428 0.31 16.46 13.40
CA VAL A 428 0.42 15.12 12.82
C VAL A 428 0.76 15.22 11.34
N VAL A 429 1.89 14.63 10.92
CA VAL A 429 2.30 14.59 9.51
C VAL A 429 2.26 13.15 8.99
N ASP A 430 1.50 12.92 7.91
CA ASP A 430 1.62 11.69 7.13
C ASP A 430 2.73 11.85 6.07
N GLU A 431 3.81 11.09 6.24
CA GLU A 431 4.98 11.11 5.37
C GLU A 431 4.92 10.06 4.24
N THR A 432 3.81 9.33 4.08
CA THR A 432 3.71 8.14 3.22
C THR A 432 4.20 8.35 1.79
N ILE A 433 3.91 9.52 1.21
CA ILE A 433 4.25 9.83 -0.19
C ILE A 433 5.69 10.31 -0.31
N GLY A 434 6.15 11.18 0.61
CA GLY A 434 7.52 11.64 0.66
C GLY A 434 8.47 10.46 0.90
N ASN A 435 8.10 9.62 1.87
CA ASN A 435 8.82 8.53 2.52
C ASN A 435 10.08 8.98 3.27
N PHE A 436 10.35 8.34 4.42
CA PHE A 436 11.39 8.77 5.36
C PHE A 436 12.84 8.60 4.88
N ILE A 437 13.07 8.11 3.65
CA ILE A 437 14.38 8.04 2.99
C ILE A 437 14.63 9.26 2.07
N ASN A 438 13.57 10.01 1.76
CA ASN A 438 13.61 11.26 0.99
C ASN A 438 13.34 12.50 1.85
N VAL A 439 12.50 12.37 2.88
CA VAL A 439 12.11 13.49 3.76
C VAL A 439 12.43 13.22 5.24
N GLU A 440 12.60 14.30 6.00
CA GLU A 440 12.65 14.31 7.45
C GLU A 440 11.65 15.31 8.01
N VAL A 441 10.46 14.83 8.37
CA VAL A 441 9.38 15.66 8.95
C VAL A 441 9.32 15.60 10.48
N VAL A 442 10.10 14.74 11.15
CA VAL A 442 10.13 14.65 12.62
C VAL A 442 10.61 15.95 13.27
N GLU A 443 11.40 16.76 12.55
CA GLU A 443 11.83 18.09 12.99
C GLU A 443 10.64 19.06 13.25
N PHE A 444 9.49 18.84 12.61
CA PHE A 444 8.33 19.75 12.64
C PHE A 444 7.07 19.11 13.25
N ALA A 445 7.00 17.79 13.31
CA ALA A 445 5.84 17.05 13.80
C ALA A 445 5.91 16.71 15.29
N ASP A 446 4.76 16.60 15.95
CA ASP A 446 4.66 15.97 17.27
C ASP A 446 4.42 14.46 17.14
N ILE A 447 3.63 14.07 16.13
CA ILE A 447 3.41 12.69 15.69
C ILE A 447 3.70 12.59 14.18
N VAL A 448 4.48 11.60 13.76
CA VAL A 448 4.61 11.24 12.33
C VAL A 448 3.94 9.90 12.09
N VAL A 449 3.18 9.78 11.01
CA VAL A 449 2.53 8.53 10.59
C VAL A 449 2.97 8.14 9.18
N SER A 450 3.05 6.84 8.90
CA SER A 450 3.48 6.32 7.60
C SER A 450 2.79 5.00 7.25
N SER A 451 2.35 4.85 6.00
CA SER A 451 1.68 3.65 5.50
C SER A 451 2.71 2.65 4.96
N LEU A 452 3.19 1.76 5.84
CA LEU A 452 4.16 0.69 5.50
C LEU A 452 3.67 -0.21 4.34
N THR A 453 2.35 -0.31 4.19
CA THR A 453 1.59 -0.86 3.04
C THR A 453 2.08 -0.42 1.65
N LYS A 454 2.79 0.72 1.55
CA LYS A 454 3.26 1.34 0.30
C LYS A 454 4.72 0.97 0.00
N ILE A 455 5.56 1.95 -0.39
CA ILE A 455 6.90 1.72 -0.95
C ILE A 455 7.85 0.95 0.00
N PHE A 456 7.61 1.04 1.29
CA PHE A 456 8.33 0.28 2.32
C PHE A 456 8.10 -1.24 2.17
N SER A 457 6.88 -1.70 1.87
CA SER A 457 6.64 -3.09 1.46
C SER A 457 6.89 -3.34 -0.03
N GLY A 458 6.45 -2.46 -0.94
CA GLY A 458 6.60 -2.61 -2.40
C GLY A 458 5.78 -3.73 -3.07
N ASP A 459 5.66 -4.90 -2.45
CA ASP A 459 5.11 -6.14 -3.05
C ASP A 459 3.57 -6.22 -3.10
N ALA A 460 2.87 -5.27 -2.48
CA ALA A 460 1.40 -5.19 -2.50
C ALA A 460 0.64 -6.45 -2.01
N ASN A 461 1.22 -7.22 -1.09
CA ASN A 461 0.64 -8.47 -0.54
C ASN A 461 0.46 -8.47 0.98
N VAL A 462 0.63 -7.30 1.62
CA VAL A 462 0.58 -7.11 3.08
C VAL A 462 0.22 -5.65 3.40
N MET A 463 -0.49 -5.43 4.51
CA MET A 463 -0.74 -4.10 5.05
C MET A 463 0.10 -3.83 6.30
N GLY A 464 0.25 -2.56 6.61
CA GLY A 464 0.84 -2.07 7.85
C GLY A 464 0.85 -0.55 7.90
N GLY A 465 0.91 -0.01 9.11
CA GLY A 465 1.11 1.40 9.41
C GLY A 465 2.15 1.57 10.51
N SER A 466 2.79 2.73 10.54
CA SER A 466 3.73 3.14 11.58
C SER A 466 3.34 4.49 12.15
N LEU A 467 3.63 4.68 13.43
CA LEU A 467 3.50 5.94 14.15
C LEU A 467 4.78 6.19 14.94
N ILE A 468 5.30 7.41 14.88
CA ILE A 468 6.43 7.90 15.68
C ILE A 468 5.92 9.02 16.57
N LEU A 469 6.22 8.92 17.87
CA LEU A 469 6.16 10.08 18.78
C LEU A 469 7.52 10.79 18.76
N ASN A 470 7.55 12.08 18.43
CA ASN A 470 8.81 12.83 18.34
C ASN A 470 9.43 13.04 19.74
N PRO A 471 10.61 12.48 20.08
CA PRO A 471 11.22 12.61 21.41
C PRO A 471 11.72 14.03 21.72
N ASN A 472 11.65 14.96 20.76
CA ASN A 472 11.94 16.39 20.89
C ASN A 472 10.69 17.28 20.91
N SER A 473 9.48 16.71 20.76
CA SER A 473 8.23 17.46 20.88
C SER A 473 8.07 18.03 22.30
N PRO A 474 7.61 19.28 22.47
CA PRO A 474 7.25 19.81 23.79
C PRO A 474 6.07 19.06 24.43
N LEU A 475 5.32 18.28 23.65
CA LEU A 475 4.18 17.46 24.09
C LEU A 475 4.56 15.97 24.28
N PHE A 476 5.83 15.58 24.07
CA PHE A 476 6.24 14.18 24.00
C PHE A 476 5.78 13.35 25.20
N GLU A 477 6.07 13.77 26.43
CA GLU A 477 5.71 13.02 27.65
C GLU A 477 4.19 12.83 27.78
N GLU A 478 3.40 13.81 27.33
CA GLU A 478 1.93 13.78 27.39
C GLU A 478 1.35 12.81 26.36
N LEU A 479 1.87 12.84 25.14
CA LEU A 479 1.52 11.94 24.05
C LEU A 479 2.02 10.52 24.34
N LYS A 480 3.20 10.36 24.95
CA LYS A 480 3.78 9.09 25.38
C LYS A 480 2.95 8.46 26.50
N ALA A 481 2.50 9.25 27.47
CA ALA A 481 1.64 8.79 28.55
C ALA A 481 0.24 8.40 28.06
N ALA A 482 -0.34 9.15 27.11
CA ALA A 482 -1.58 8.79 26.44
C ALA A 482 -1.42 7.50 25.62
N GLN A 483 -0.38 7.39 24.79
CA GLN A 483 -0.08 6.20 23.99
C GLN A 483 0.20 4.96 24.87
N SER A 484 0.82 5.13 26.03
CA SER A 484 1.04 4.03 26.99
C SER A 484 -0.24 3.53 27.66
N GLU A 485 -1.30 4.34 27.67
CA GLU A 485 -2.65 3.94 28.13
C GLU A 485 -3.46 3.28 27.00
N ILE A 486 -3.29 3.73 25.75
CA ILE A 486 -4.19 3.34 24.65
C ILE A 486 -3.61 2.37 23.61
N TYR A 487 -2.30 2.13 23.58
CA TYR A 487 -1.68 1.23 22.59
C TYR A 487 -2.00 -0.25 22.86
N GLU A 488 -2.39 -0.95 21.81
CA GLU A 488 -2.55 -2.40 21.77
C GLU A 488 -1.90 -2.92 20.47
N ASP A 489 -1.09 -3.97 20.56
CA ASP A 489 -0.30 -4.49 19.43
C ASP A 489 -1.14 -5.41 18.51
N ASN A 490 -2.22 -4.85 17.96
CA ASN A 490 -3.16 -5.52 17.05
C ASN A 490 -2.55 -5.90 15.68
N TYR A 491 -1.26 -5.62 15.43
CA TYR A 491 -0.63 -5.98 14.15
C TYR A 491 -0.40 -7.50 14.06
N TYR A 492 -1.11 -8.18 13.17
CA TYR A 492 -1.12 -9.64 13.10
C TYR A 492 0.29 -10.24 12.88
N PRO A 493 0.72 -11.27 13.65
CA PRO A 493 2.08 -11.81 13.60
C PRO A 493 2.61 -12.16 12.20
N GLU A 494 1.77 -12.73 11.34
CA GLU A 494 2.15 -13.15 9.99
C GLU A 494 2.32 -11.97 9.03
N ASP A 495 1.47 -10.93 9.14
CA ASP A 495 1.65 -9.69 8.37
C ASP A 495 2.94 -8.98 8.79
N ALA A 496 3.31 -9.01 10.08
CA ALA A 496 4.58 -8.47 10.53
C ALA A 496 5.80 -9.23 9.97
N VAL A 497 5.70 -10.55 9.78
CA VAL A 497 6.74 -11.35 9.11
C VAL A 497 6.84 -11.00 7.61
N TYR A 498 5.72 -10.96 6.89
CA TYR A 498 5.73 -10.56 5.47
C TYR A 498 6.23 -9.12 5.29
N MET A 499 5.81 -8.19 6.15
CA MET A 499 6.27 -6.80 6.12
C MET A 499 7.77 -6.67 6.44
N GLU A 500 8.32 -7.44 7.37
CA GLU A 500 9.76 -7.49 7.63
C GLU A 500 10.50 -7.99 6.38
N ARG A 501 10.08 -9.12 5.79
CA ARG A 501 10.71 -9.64 4.57
C ARG A 501 10.71 -8.63 3.43
N ASN A 502 9.55 -8.06 3.12
CA ASN A 502 9.34 -7.18 1.97
C ASN A 502 10.01 -5.79 2.13
N SER A 503 10.54 -5.47 3.32
CA SER A 503 11.22 -4.20 3.61
C SER A 503 12.74 -4.35 3.82
N ARG A 504 13.34 -5.46 3.38
CA ARG A 504 14.80 -5.70 3.47
C ARG A 504 15.63 -4.93 2.43
N ASP A 505 15.01 -4.57 1.30
CA ASP A 505 15.62 -3.92 0.12
C ASP A 505 15.09 -2.48 -0.13
N TYR A 506 14.23 -1.97 0.75
CA TYR A 506 13.43 -0.77 0.54
C TYR A 506 14.24 0.48 0.14
N ARG A 507 15.49 0.65 0.61
CA ARG A 507 16.37 1.77 0.19
C ARG A 507 16.75 1.70 -1.28
N GLY A 508 17.19 0.52 -1.74
CA GLY A 508 17.57 0.31 -3.14
C GLY A 508 16.38 0.50 -4.08
N ARG A 509 15.21 0.00 -3.66
CA ARG A 509 13.92 0.24 -4.30
C ARG A 509 13.59 1.73 -4.39
N ILE A 510 13.63 2.46 -3.28
CA ILE A 510 13.34 3.90 -3.24
C ILE A 510 14.31 4.69 -4.13
N LYS A 511 15.62 4.37 -4.11
CA LYS A 511 16.59 5.00 -5.01
C LYS A 511 16.21 4.78 -6.48
N ARG A 512 15.96 3.54 -6.91
CA ARG A 512 15.59 3.22 -8.29
C ARG A 512 14.27 3.88 -8.70
N VAL A 513 13.29 3.93 -7.80
CA VAL A 513 12.00 4.59 -8.01
C VAL A 513 12.16 6.11 -8.14
N ASN A 514 12.98 6.77 -7.30
CA ASN A 514 13.30 8.20 -7.43
C ASN A 514 14.00 8.50 -8.76
N ASP A 515 14.97 7.66 -9.17
CA ASP A 515 15.69 7.80 -10.43
C ASP A 515 14.74 7.69 -11.64
N ASN A 516 13.87 6.67 -11.64
CA ASN A 516 12.87 6.43 -12.68
C ASN A 516 11.80 7.53 -12.73
N ALA A 517 11.25 7.94 -11.58
CA ALA A 517 10.21 8.97 -11.50
C ALA A 517 10.74 10.35 -11.94
N TYR A 518 12.00 10.67 -11.62
CA TYR A 518 12.64 11.89 -12.09
C TYR A 518 12.70 11.94 -13.63
N ASP A 519 13.19 10.89 -14.28
CA ASP A 519 13.36 10.90 -15.75
C ASP A 519 12.00 10.92 -16.49
N VAL A 520 11.02 10.18 -15.98
CA VAL A 520 9.65 10.17 -16.51
C VAL A 520 8.98 11.54 -16.37
N THR A 521 9.04 12.15 -15.18
CA THR A 521 8.40 13.44 -14.93
C THR A 521 9.11 14.59 -15.65
N ASP A 522 10.43 14.52 -15.85
CA ASP A 522 11.20 15.49 -16.63
C ASP A 522 10.82 15.44 -18.12
N PHE A 523 10.62 14.25 -18.70
CA PHE A 523 10.07 14.06 -20.05
C PHE A 523 8.65 14.64 -20.18
N LEU A 524 7.73 14.26 -19.28
CA LEU A 524 6.32 14.70 -19.33
C LEU A 524 6.19 16.21 -19.08
N HIS A 525 7.01 16.77 -18.18
CA HIS A 525 7.00 18.20 -17.91
C HIS A 525 7.53 18.99 -19.12
N LYS A 526 8.62 18.56 -19.77
CA LYS A 526 9.10 19.14 -21.04
C LYS A 526 8.02 19.10 -22.13
N ARG A 527 7.27 18.01 -22.26
CA ARG A 527 6.10 17.93 -23.17
C ARG A 527 4.99 18.90 -22.79
N SER A 528 4.74 19.14 -21.49
CA SER A 528 3.75 20.13 -21.02
C SER A 528 4.16 21.59 -21.26
N LEU A 529 5.46 21.88 -21.38
CA LEU A 529 6.00 23.23 -21.60
C LEU A 529 6.19 23.60 -23.08
N ALA A 530 6.02 22.66 -24.01
CA ALA A 530 6.19 22.92 -25.44
C ALA A 530 5.15 23.94 -25.94
N ASP A 531 5.62 25.06 -26.49
CA ASP A 531 4.78 26.10 -27.08
C ASP A 531 4.38 25.73 -28.51
N THR A 532 3.08 25.55 -28.72
CA THR A 532 2.49 25.20 -30.02
C THR A 532 1.96 26.46 -30.70
N SER A 533 2.88 27.34 -31.10
CA SER A 533 2.58 28.59 -31.82
C SER A 533 2.03 28.37 -33.25
N THR A 534 1.99 27.12 -33.72
CA THR A 534 1.05 26.62 -34.74
C THR A 534 -0.27 26.18 -34.07
N PRO A 535 -1.40 26.92 -34.21
CA PRO A 535 -2.59 26.75 -33.35
C PRO A 535 -3.39 25.43 -33.44
N THR A 536 -2.91 24.45 -34.19
CA THR A 536 -3.65 23.22 -34.53
C THR A 536 -3.13 21.97 -33.82
N GLU A 537 -1.82 21.81 -33.61
CA GLU A 537 -1.24 20.55 -33.12
C GLU A 537 -0.28 20.73 -31.92
N GLY A 538 -0.43 19.85 -30.91
CA GLY A 538 0.68 19.41 -30.04
C GLY A 538 0.42 19.40 -28.53
N LYS A 539 -0.19 20.46 -27.94
CA LYS A 539 -0.28 20.55 -26.47
C LYS A 539 -1.48 19.78 -25.91
N VAL A 540 -1.26 18.48 -25.63
CA VAL A 540 -2.25 17.62 -24.95
C VAL A 540 -2.08 17.60 -23.43
N ILE A 541 -0.86 17.72 -22.90
CA ILE A 541 -0.62 17.71 -21.45
C ILE A 541 -0.91 19.11 -20.88
N LYS A 542 -1.81 19.17 -19.90
CA LYS A 542 -2.19 20.40 -19.19
C LYS A 542 -1.21 20.71 -18.07
N GLN A 543 -1.00 19.78 -17.15
CA GLN A 543 -0.09 19.94 -16.00
C GLN A 543 0.48 18.59 -15.53
N VAL A 544 1.73 18.62 -15.05
CA VAL A 544 2.39 17.50 -14.34
C VAL A 544 2.61 17.93 -12.89
N TYR A 545 2.09 17.14 -11.96
CA TYR A 545 2.19 17.36 -10.52
C TYR A 545 3.25 16.41 -9.96
N TYR A 546 4.34 16.96 -9.47
CA TYR A 546 5.47 16.25 -8.86
C TYR A 546 6.17 17.22 -7.90
N PRO A 547 6.71 16.80 -6.74
CA PRO A 547 7.13 17.74 -5.69
C PRO A 547 8.19 18.77 -6.15
N ARG A 548 9.08 18.35 -7.06
CA ARG A 548 10.06 19.17 -7.78
C ARG A 548 9.46 20.41 -8.49
N PHE A 549 8.17 20.39 -8.82
CA PHE A 549 7.50 21.39 -9.65
C PHE A 549 6.28 22.07 -8.99
N GLN A 550 5.86 21.68 -7.77
CA GLN A 550 4.61 22.18 -7.17
C GLN A 550 4.84 23.21 -6.06
N THR A 551 5.71 22.89 -5.10
CA THR A 551 6.08 23.77 -3.98
C THR A 551 7.54 23.48 -3.58
N PRO A 552 8.52 23.68 -4.48
CA PRO A 552 9.88 23.20 -4.28
C PRO A 552 10.56 23.83 -3.06
N GLU A 553 10.22 25.08 -2.71
CA GLU A 553 10.72 25.78 -1.52
C GLU A 553 10.27 25.08 -0.23
N ASN A 554 8.98 24.73 -0.14
CA ASN A 554 8.42 24.00 1.00
C ASN A 554 8.94 22.57 1.06
N TYR A 555 9.12 21.90 -0.08
CA TYR A 555 9.69 20.55 -0.12
C TYR A 555 11.13 20.54 0.43
N ALA A 556 11.94 21.51 0.02
CA ALA A 556 13.33 21.66 0.46
C ALA A 556 13.48 21.89 1.98
N GLN A 557 12.47 22.42 2.68
CA GLN A 557 12.50 22.59 4.15
C GLN A 557 12.68 21.26 4.90
N ALA A 558 12.19 20.15 4.34
CA ALA A 558 12.19 18.83 4.98
C ALA A 558 12.82 17.75 4.08
N GLN A 559 13.56 18.12 3.04
CA GLN A 559 14.24 17.18 2.14
C GLN A 559 15.52 16.64 2.81
N ARG A 560 15.76 15.33 2.75
CA ARG A 560 17.02 14.73 3.20
C ARG A 560 18.16 15.09 2.23
N LEU A 561 19.30 15.45 2.80
CA LEU A 561 20.53 15.79 2.08
C LEU A 561 21.68 14.94 2.65
N PRO A 562 22.46 14.23 1.80
CA PRO A 562 22.33 14.12 0.35
C PRO A 562 21.03 13.38 -0.07
N PRO A 563 20.40 13.76 -1.20
CA PRO A 563 19.16 13.15 -1.64
C PRO A 563 19.37 11.73 -2.16
N THR A 564 18.43 10.83 -1.83
CA THR A 564 18.46 9.45 -2.31
C THR A 564 18.14 9.38 -3.81
N GLY A 565 19.16 9.13 -4.64
CA GLY A 565 19.00 9.08 -6.11
C GLY A 565 18.82 10.47 -6.74
N LYS A 566 18.09 10.55 -7.86
CA LYS A 566 17.83 11.82 -8.58
C LYS A 566 16.89 12.75 -7.81
N GLY A 567 17.43 13.45 -6.83
CA GLY A 567 16.76 14.50 -6.06
C GLY A 567 15.80 14.04 -4.98
N GLY A 568 15.54 12.73 -4.84
CA GLY A 568 14.76 12.20 -3.72
C GLY A 568 13.35 12.78 -3.62
N PHE A 569 12.57 12.75 -4.71
CA PHE A 569 11.21 13.35 -4.75
C PHE A 569 10.07 12.32 -4.63
N GLY A 570 10.37 11.03 -4.51
CA GLY A 570 9.39 9.95 -4.42
C GLY A 570 8.96 9.39 -5.79
N GLY A 571 8.18 8.30 -5.75
CA GLY A 571 7.71 7.60 -6.96
C GLY A 571 6.37 8.06 -7.52
N LEU A 572 5.64 8.92 -6.80
CA LEU A 572 4.29 9.33 -7.16
C LEU A 572 4.31 10.63 -7.98
N PHE A 573 3.59 10.64 -9.10
CA PHE A 573 3.24 11.86 -9.81
C PHE A 573 1.79 11.81 -10.31
N SER A 574 1.21 12.98 -10.61
CA SER A 574 -0.10 13.08 -11.26
C SER A 574 0.02 13.88 -12.55
N ILE A 575 -0.91 13.65 -13.49
CA ILE A 575 -0.95 14.33 -14.78
C ILE A 575 -2.40 14.62 -15.19
N THR A 576 -2.63 15.82 -15.73
CA THR A 576 -3.89 16.24 -16.34
C THR A 576 -3.67 16.56 -17.81
N PHE A 577 -4.72 16.36 -18.61
CA PHE A 577 -4.72 16.61 -20.06
C PHE A 577 -5.72 17.71 -20.41
N THR A 578 -5.68 18.20 -21.66
CA THR A 578 -6.58 19.24 -22.15
C THR A 578 -8.02 18.76 -22.40
N SER A 579 -8.29 17.45 -22.39
CA SER A 579 -9.64 16.86 -22.44
C SER A 579 -9.74 15.55 -21.65
N GLU A 580 -10.96 15.16 -21.23
CA GLU A 580 -11.19 13.85 -20.60
C GLU A 580 -10.92 12.69 -21.57
N GLN A 581 -11.13 12.90 -22.87
CA GLN A 581 -10.82 11.94 -23.93
C GLN A 581 -9.32 11.65 -24.00
N ALA A 582 -8.47 12.68 -23.88
CA ALA A 582 -7.03 12.52 -23.79
C ALA A 582 -6.60 11.76 -22.51
N SER A 583 -7.20 12.07 -21.35
CA SER A 583 -6.98 11.31 -20.11
C SER A 583 -7.38 9.83 -20.24
N LYS A 584 -8.53 9.56 -20.89
CA LYS A 584 -9.02 8.21 -21.19
C LYS A 584 -8.07 7.45 -22.11
N ALA A 585 -7.63 8.07 -23.19
CA ALA A 585 -6.69 7.46 -24.14
C ALA A 585 -5.33 7.16 -23.49
N PHE A 586 -4.78 8.10 -22.74
CA PHE A 586 -3.54 7.88 -21.96
C PHE A 586 -3.67 6.70 -21.00
N TYR A 587 -4.73 6.69 -20.19
CA TYR A 587 -4.94 5.65 -19.19
C TYR A 587 -5.22 4.27 -19.80
N ASN A 588 -6.00 4.20 -20.87
CA ASN A 588 -6.28 2.94 -21.56
C ASN A 588 -5.01 2.39 -22.24
N THR A 589 -4.14 3.26 -22.80
CA THR A 589 -2.95 2.84 -23.55
C THR A 589 -1.70 2.56 -22.70
N ILE A 590 -1.50 3.20 -21.54
CA ILE A 590 -0.27 3.00 -20.75
C ILE A 590 -0.07 1.53 -20.35
N GLY A 591 1.17 1.03 -20.48
CA GLY A 591 1.50 -0.41 -20.39
C GLY A 591 1.72 -0.96 -18.98
N CYS A 592 1.51 -0.15 -17.94
CA CYS A 592 1.73 -0.54 -16.55
C CYS A 592 0.49 -1.24 -15.93
N ALA A 593 0.61 -1.68 -14.67
CA ALA A 593 -0.55 -2.18 -13.92
C ALA A 593 -1.56 -1.04 -13.64
N LYS A 594 -2.84 -1.39 -13.50
CA LYS A 594 -3.94 -0.42 -13.41
C LYS A 594 -4.92 -0.79 -12.31
N GLY A 595 -5.08 0.07 -11.30
CA GLY A 595 -5.90 -0.23 -10.12
C GLY A 595 -5.62 0.69 -8.92
N PRO A 596 -6.27 0.45 -7.77
CA PRO A 596 -6.08 1.22 -6.53
C PRO A 596 -4.74 0.93 -5.84
N SER A 597 -4.40 1.74 -4.82
CA SER A 597 -3.09 1.81 -4.14
C SER A 597 -2.00 2.58 -4.93
N LEU A 598 -0.77 2.57 -4.40
CA LEU A 598 0.45 3.24 -4.89
C LEU A 598 1.67 2.67 -4.14
N GLY A 599 2.88 3.08 -4.53
CA GLY A 599 4.12 2.75 -3.82
C GLY A 599 4.53 1.29 -3.96
N THR A 600 4.56 0.81 -5.20
CA THR A 600 4.79 -0.60 -5.52
C THR A 600 6.15 -0.82 -6.19
N SER A 601 6.68 -2.05 -6.11
CA SER A 601 7.91 -2.46 -6.79
C SER A 601 7.79 -2.39 -8.34
N PHE A 602 6.57 -2.30 -8.85
CA PHE A 602 6.17 -2.15 -10.25
C PHE A 602 5.32 -0.87 -10.41
N THR A 603 5.23 -0.35 -11.63
CA THR A 603 4.47 0.86 -11.95
C THR A 603 2.97 0.59 -11.94
N LEU A 604 2.20 1.51 -11.34
CA LEU A 604 0.76 1.42 -11.16
C LEU A 604 0.07 2.75 -11.52
N ALA A 605 -1.00 2.71 -12.31
CA ALA A 605 -1.80 3.89 -12.67
C ALA A 605 -3.27 3.79 -12.22
N SER A 606 -3.86 4.94 -11.91
CA SER A 606 -5.28 5.09 -11.53
C SER A 606 -5.86 6.43 -12.02
N PRO A 607 -7.11 6.49 -12.53
CA PRO A 607 -7.83 7.74 -12.77
C PRO A 607 -8.34 8.25 -11.42
N TYR A 608 -7.47 8.90 -10.66
CA TYR A 608 -7.62 9.06 -9.21
C TYR A 608 -8.96 9.70 -8.81
N THR A 609 -9.36 10.77 -9.50
CA THR A 609 -10.57 11.50 -9.16
C THR A 609 -11.84 10.68 -9.40
N ILE A 610 -11.84 9.79 -10.40
CA ILE A 610 -12.90 8.79 -10.59
C ILE A 610 -12.86 7.79 -9.42
N LEU A 611 -11.73 7.14 -9.20
CA LEU A 611 -11.58 6.01 -8.27
C LEU A 611 -11.58 6.38 -6.76
N ALA A 612 -11.55 7.68 -6.42
CA ALA A 612 -11.53 8.15 -5.03
C ALA A 612 -12.64 9.16 -4.69
N HIS A 613 -13.26 9.80 -5.70
CA HIS A 613 -14.19 10.92 -5.50
C HIS A 613 -15.39 10.89 -6.47
N TYR A 614 -15.80 9.72 -7.00
CA TYR A 614 -16.86 9.63 -8.03
C TYR A 614 -18.17 10.34 -7.64
N LEU A 615 -18.52 10.32 -6.36
CA LEU A 615 -19.74 10.92 -5.81
C LEU A 615 -19.55 12.37 -5.31
N GLU A 616 -18.32 12.91 -5.34
CA GLU A 616 -17.96 14.26 -4.85
C GLU A 616 -17.07 15.03 -5.86
N LEU A 617 -17.19 14.73 -7.17
CA LEU A 617 -16.33 15.25 -8.26
C LEU A 617 -16.23 16.78 -8.33
N ASP A 618 -17.35 17.50 -8.19
CA ASP A 618 -17.34 18.97 -8.25
C ASP A 618 -16.61 19.61 -7.05
N TRP A 619 -16.70 18.96 -5.89
CA TRP A 619 -15.97 19.35 -4.68
C TRP A 619 -14.49 18.97 -4.75
N ALA A 620 -14.14 17.85 -5.39
CA ALA A 620 -12.73 17.53 -5.69
C ALA A 620 -12.14 18.57 -6.68
N ALA A 621 -12.90 18.91 -7.73
CA ALA A 621 -12.50 19.91 -8.73
C ALA A 621 -12.32 21.32 -8.12
N SER A 622 -13.15 21.73 -7.14
CA SER A 622 -12.98 23.02 -6.45
C SER A 622 -11.68 23.13 -5.63
N HIS A 623 -11.00 22.02 -5.39
CA HIS A 623 -9.68 21.96 -4.75
C HIS A 623 -8.55 21.59 -5.73
N GLY A 624 -8.80 21.66 -7.04
CA GLY A 624 -7.83 21.36 -8.09
C GLY A 624 -7.65 19.87 -8.41
N VAL A 625 -8.41 18.98 -7.77
CA VAL A 625 -8.43 17.54 -8.05
C VAL A 625 -9.43 17.29 -9.19
N GLU A 626 -9.00 17.60 -10.42
CA GLU A 626 -9.85 17.56 -11.61
C GLU A 626 -10.28 16.14 -12.00
N ARG A 627 -11.50 15.99 -12.54
CA ARG A 627 -12.07 14.70 -13.02
C ARG A 627 -11.15 13.95 -13.99
N GLY A 628 -10.37 14.67 -14.81
CA GLY A 628 -9.42 14.13 -15.78
C GLY A 628 -8.06 13.72 -15.23
N LEU A 629 -7.81 13.81 -13.92
CA LEU A 629 -6.50 13.55 -13.31
C LEU A 629 -6.15 12.05 -13.28
N VAL A 630 -5.05 11.69 -13.94
CA VAL A 630 -4.43 10.36 -13.85
C VAL A 630 -3.26 10.44 -12.87
N ARG A 631 -3.24 9.56 -11.87
CA ARG A 631 -2.15 9.43 -10.90
C ARG A 631 -1.35 8.17 -11.21
N ILE A 632 -0.03 8.28 -11.19
CA ILE A 632 0.91 7.20 -11.48
C ILE A 632 1.91 7.06 -10.33
N SER A 633 2.07 5.84 -9.85
CA SER A 633 3.20 5.44 -9.01
C SER A 633 4.20 4.72 -9.89
N VAL A 634 5.39 5.28 -10.09
CA VAL A 634 6.48 4.66 -10.84
C VAL A 634 7.16 3.59 -9.99
N GLY A 635 7.53 2.47 -10.63
CA GLY A 635 8.16 1.32 -10.01
C GLY A 635 9.61 1.10 -10.45
N GLN A 636 10.09 -0.13 -10.28
CA GLN A 636 11.46 -0.56 -10.57
C GLN A 636 11.67 -1.11 -11.99
N GLU A 637 10.80 -0.82 -12.96
CA GLU A 637 11.03 -1.22 -14.36
C GLU A 637 12.31 -0.59 -14.94
N ASP A 638 12.78 -1.13 -16.07
CA ASP A 638 13.91 -0.57 -16.82
C ASP A 638 13.49 0.72 -17.55
N GLN A 639 14.42 1.67 -17.66
CA GLN A 639 14.10 3.04 -18.09
C GLN A 639 13.54 3.09 -19.52
N ASP A 640 14.04 2.24 -20.43
CA ASP A 640 13.50 2.12 -21.79
C ASP A 640 12.07 1.56 -21.82
N VAL A 641 11.72 0.65 -20.90
CA VAL A 641 10.35 0.11 -20.79
C VAL A 641 9.38 1.20 -20.35
N LEU A 642 9.73 1.94 -19.29
CA LEU A 642 8.95 3.10 -18.83
C LEU A 642 8.80 4.14 -19.94
N LYS A 643 9.92 4.54 -20.57
CA LYS A 643 9.93 5.50 -21.67
C LYS A 643 8.99 5.07 -22.81
N ASN A 644 9.08 3.82 -23.26
CA ASN A 644 8.21 3.29 -24.32
C ASN A 644 6.73 3.32 -23.93
N TRP A 645 6.38 3.01 -22.68
CA TRP A 645 5.00 3.12 -22.19
C TRP A 645 4.50 4.57 -22.16
N PHE A 646 5.29 5.52 -21.67
CA PHE A 646 4.89 6.94 -21.62
C PHE A 646 4.85 7.59 -23.01
N GLU A 647 5.81 7.31 -23.89
CA GLU A 647 5.77 7.80 -25.29
C GLU A 647 4.57 7.26 -26.07
N SER A 648 4.15 6.02 -25.81
CA SER A 648 2.95 5.42 -26.43
C SER A 648 1.65 6.00 -25.86
N ALA A 649 1.57 6.16 -24.53
CA ALA A 649 0.39 6.69 -23.85
C ALA A 649 0.17 8.19 -24.15
N VAL A 650 1.25 8.99 -24.23
CA VAL A 650 1.17 10.40 -24.63
C VAL A 650 0.70 10.51 -26.08
N ARG A 651 1.19 9.65 -27.00
CA ARG A 651 0.75 9.68 -28.40
C ARG A 651 -0.75 9.38 -28.56
N ALA A 652 -1.27 8.38 -27.86
CA ALA A 652 -2.70 8.08 -27.86
C ALA A 652 -3.54 9.27 -27.33
N ALA A 653 -3.00 10.04 -26.38
CA ALA A 653 -3.62 11.28 -25.92
C ALA A 653 -3.52 12.41 -26.97
N GLU A 654 -2.38 12.56 -27.66
CA GLU A 654 -2.17 13.52 -28.78
C GLU A 654 -3.08 13.20 -29.99
N GLU A 655 -3.46 11.94 -30.18
CA GLU A 655 -4.43 11.48 -31.18
C GLU A 655 -5.87 11.81 -30.75
N ALA A 656 -6.33 11.30 -29.60
CA ALA A 656 -7.68 11.58 -29.07
C ALA A 656 -7.94 13.07 -28.78
N GLY A 657 -6.89 13.85 -28.51
CA GLY A 657 -6.96 15.30 -28.34
C GLY A 657 -7.19 16.08 -29.63
N ARG A 658 -6.86 15.52 -30.81
CA ARG A 658 -7.14 16.16 -32.11
C ARG A 658 -8.57 15.89 -32.57
N GLU A 659 -9.07 14.68 -32.39
CA GLU A 659 -10.46 14.30 -32.72
C GLU A 659 -11.49 15.21 -32.04
N VAL A 660 -11.29 15.55 -30.76
CA VAL A 660 -12.16 16.46 -29.99
C VAL A 660 -12.13 17.90 -30.52
N ASN A 661 -11.02 18.32 -31.14
CA ASN A 661 -10.84 19.66 -31.70
C ASN A 661 -11.27 19.77 -33.18
N GLY A 662 -11.81 18.70 -33.78
CA GLY A 662 -12.40 18.73 -35.13
C GLY A 662 -11.37 18.86 -36.27
N GLN A 663 -10.21 18.21 -36.13
CA GLN A 663 -9.14 18.14 -37.14
C GLN A 663 -8.91 16.71 -37.62
#